data_AF-A0A8J5G3U7-F1
#
_entry.id   AF-A0A8J5G3U7-F1
#
_cell.length_a   1.000
_cell.length_b   1.000
_cell.length_c   1.000
_cell.angle_alpha   90.00
_cell.angle_beta   90.00
_cell.angle_gamma   90.00
#
_symmetry.space_group_name_H-M   'P 1'
#
loop_
_entity.id
_entity.type
_entity.pdbx_description
1 polymer ?
#
loop_
_entity_poly.entity_id
_entity_poly.type
_entity_poly.pdbx_seq_one_letter_code
_entity_poly.pdbx_strand_id
1 'polypeptide(L)'
;MVLLALVVSATRIAGVLVVTIVAANALSFSRYRSKNLRPFCSPIDETADVLADFSVLPPEVETLILLGEFWIWRKGFVRSHARVSKTKKSYVHLVQATGQLTRTPFGDISAVEASASGVHFGQFWGGKVSCHKVKLQDSFDLSISFYFLETERFFFGLATAPAHVEDNLNDAWLQFAEEQSPAIATHIEQQPVDSSLASASDSGSQQGSLARDENQKTGALGIKKPLKIAIEAMIRGIEKFSETEQLNADPEFHPAVASWHNVPRPCFLFSQTIYPGLRKERLRFWSDPDIELKLAKDTGISVFRMGIDWARIMPREPRQGISDSVNFAALERYRWIIGKVRSYGMKVMLTLFHHSLPPWAGEYGGWKLEKTVDYFLQFTKIVADRVADLVDYWVTFNEPHIFVILTYCAGVWPGGNPDMIEVATSTLPTGVFKQAMHWIAVAHVKAYDCIHGTEYYTMSLIKPNVGIAHHVSFTRPYGLFDVAAVTLANSLSVFRFVDDICDQLDFIGINYYGQEVISGPGLKLVDDDEYSESGRGIYPDGLFRILLMFHERYKHLNLPFIITENGVSDETDLIRQPYLLEHLLAVYAAVLTDLNALLQGVRVLGYLFWTTSDNWEWADGYGPKFGLVAVDRANNLARIPRPSYYLFKKVVETRQVTKAERMRGWSELQLAAREKRTRPFYRAVDRRGLMYAGGLDEPTQRAYIQRDWRFGHYEMSSLQDPVSRTWRFISRTFSSRRKAQTEEVDDQLLLPDAV
;
A
#
# COMPACT_ATOMS: atom_id res chain seq x y z
N MET A 1 -53.42 29.12 -32.03
CA MET A 1 -53.48 29.83 -30.73
C MET A 1 -53.07 28.93 -29.56
N VAL A 2 -53.93 28.03 -29.06
CA VAL A 2 -53.67 27.26 -27.81
C VAL A 2 -52.35 26.47 -27.83
N LEU A 3 -52.07 25.73 -28.91
CA LEU A 3 -50.82 24.97 -29.04
C LEU A 3 -49.57 25.86 -28.96
N LEU A 4 -49.62 27.07 -29.55
CA LEU A 4 -48.52 28.04 -29.50
C LEU A 4 -48.31 28.58 -28.08
N ALA A 5 -49.40 28.85 -27.34
CA ALA A 5 -49.33 29.28 -25.94
C ALA A 5 -48.76 28.17 -25.02
N LEU A 6 -49.08 26.91 -25.29
CA LEU A 6 -48.50 25.76 -24.58
C LEU A 6 -47.00 25.61 -24.87
N VAL A 7 -46.56 25.72 -26.12
CA VAL A 7 -45.14 25.69 -26.49
C VAL A 7 -44.36 26.87 -25.88
N VAL A 8 -44.93 28.08 -25.89
CA VAL A 8 -44.31 29.26 -25.24
C VAL A 8 -44.25 29.09 -23.71
N SER A 9 -45.24 28.45 -23.10
CA SER A 9 -45.22 28.17 -21.65
C SER A 9 -44.20 27.07 -21.32
N ALA A 10 -44.16 25.99 -22.08
CA ALA A 10 -43.19 24.90 -21.91
C ALA A 10 -41.74 25.36 -22.10
N THR A 11 -41.47 26.20 -23.11
CA THR A 11 -40.13 26.78 -23.33
C THR A 11 -39.72 27.77 -22.23
N ARG A 12 -40.66 28.56 -21.67
CA ARG A 12 -40.39 29.39 -20.48
C ARG A 12 -40.09 28.54 -19.24
N ILE A 13 -40.87 27.49 -18.98
CA ILE A 13 -40.65 26.56 -17.86
C ILE A 13 -39.30 25.85 -18.02
N ALA A 14 -38.97 25.36 -19.21
CA ALA A 14 -37.67 24.76 -19.51
C ALA A 14 -36.52 25.76 -19.30
N GLY A 15 -36.68 27.02 -19.73
CA GLY A 15 -35.70 28.08 -19.48
C GLY A 15 -35.47 28.34 -17.99
N VAL A 16 -36.54 28.48 -17.20
CA VAL A 16 -36.44 28.64 -15.73
C VAL A 16 -35.79 27.43 -15.07
N LEU A 17 -36.14 26.21 -15.51
CA LEU A 17 -35.55 24.97 -14.99
C LEU A 17 -34.04 24.91 -15.28
N VAL A 18 -33.61 25.21 -16.52
CA VAL A 18 -32.20 25.26 -16.90
C VAL A 18 -31.43 26.30 -16.07
N VAL A 19 -31.96 27.52 -15.93
CA VAL A 19 -31.34 28.57 -15.10
C VAL A 19 -31.21 28.11 -13.64
N THR A 20 -32.25 27.49 -13.09
CA THR A 20 -32.24 26.98 -11.71
C THR A 20 -31.20 25.87 -11.51
N ILE A 21 -31.11 24.92 -12.44
CA ILE A 21 -30.13 23.83 -12.38
C ILE A 21 -28.69 24.37 -12.52
N VAL A 22 -28.44 25.30 -13.44
CA VAL A 22 -27.12 25.94 -13.61
C VAL A 22 -26.73 26.71 -12.35
N ALA A 23 -27.65 27.49 -11.76
CA ALA A 23 -27.40 28.24 -10.53
C ALA A 23 -27.11 27.32 -9.33
N ALA A 24 -27.86 26.23 -9.18
CA ALA A 24 -27.63 25.24 -8.13
C ALA A 24 -26.27 24.55 -8.26
N ASN A 25 -25.89 24.15 -9.47
CA ASN A 25 -24.58 23.53 -9.72
C ASN A 25 -23.42 24.53 -9.56
N ALA A 26 -23.60 25.80 -9.93
CA ALA A 26 -22.63 26.86 -9.66
C ALA A 26 -22.43 27.14 -8.15
N LEU A 27 -23.51 27.13 -7.36
CA LEU A 27 -23.43 27.21 -5.90
C LEU A 27 -22.69 25.98 -5.33
N SER A 28 -23.00 24.79 -5.84
CA SER A 28 -22.35 23.53 -5.45
C SER A 28 -20.85 23.55 -5.75
N PHE A 29 -20.46 23.93 -6.98
CA PHE A 29 -19.05 24.08 -7.36
C PHE A 29 -18.34 25.16 -6.54
N SER A 30 -19.00 26.29 -6.24
CA SER A 30 -18.42 27.33 -5.39
C SER A 30 -18.09 26.82 -3.98
N ARG A 31 -18.99 26.02 -3.38
CA ARG A 31 -18.76 25.34 -2.09
C ARG A 31 -17.66 24.27 -2.17
N TYR A 32 -17.67 23.45 -3.22
CA TYR A 32 -16.61 22.46 -3.45
C TYR A 32 -15.24 23.13 -3.61
N ARG A 33 -15.16 24.19 -4.43
CA ARG A 33 -13.93 24.96 -4.67
C ARG A 33 -13.43 25.63 -3.40
N SER A 34 -14.32 26.23 -2.60
CA SER A 34 -13.92 26.91 -1.35
C SER A 34 -13.44 25.95 -0.26
N LYS A 35 -13.89 24.69 -0.28
CA LYS A 35 -13.43 23.64 0.65
C LYS A 35 -12.15 22.95 0.16
N ASN A 36 -12.10 22.53 -1.11
CA ASN A 36 -11.11 21.56 -1.60
C ASN A 36 -10.04 22.16 -2.52
N LEU A 37 -10.33 23.26 -3.21
CA LEU A 37 -9.47 23.85 -4.26
C LEU A 37 -8.93 25.25 -3.91
N ARG A 38 -8.96 25.65 -2.63
CA ARG A 38 -8.27 26.88 -2.21
C ARG A 38 -6.76 26.65 -2.21
N PRO A 39 -5.95 27.58 -2.74
CA PRO A 39 -4.53 27.63 -2.46
C PRO A 39 -4.29 27.64 -0.94
N PHE A 40 -3.22 26.98 -0.50
CA PHE A 40 -2.69 27.08 0.86
C PHE A 40 -1.28 27.64 0.77
N CYS A 41 -0.81 28.29 1.83
CA CYS A 41 0.61 28.62 1.94
C CYS A 41 1.34 27.35 2.36
N SER A 42 2.34 26.93 1.58
CA SER A 42 3.19 25.80 1.96
C SER A 42 3.90 26.10 3.30
N PRO A 43 3.94 25.17 4.27
CA PRO A 43 4.72 25.33 5.49
C PRO A 43 6.21 25.06 5.27
N ILE A 44 6.63 24.68 4.06
CA ILE A 44 8.03 24.44 3.68
C ILE A 44 8.75 25.76 3.45
N ASP A 45 9.87 25.97 4.13
CA ASP A 45 10.78 27.09 3.84
C ASP A 45 11.58 26.78 2.56
N GLU A 46 11.16 27.36 1.45
CA GLU A 46 11.85 27.21 0.15
C GLU A 46 13.15 28.02 0.04
N THR A 47 13.50 28.84 1.05
CA THR A 47 14.78 29.55 1.08
C THR A 47 15.92 28.63 1.53
N ALA A 48 15.63 27.66 2.41
CA ALA A 48 16.59 26.70 2.97
C ALA A 48 17.17 25.71 1.95
N ASP A 49 18.38 25.21 2.23
CA ASP A 49 19.04 24.16 1.42
C ASP A 49 18.45 22.77 1.69
N VAL A 50 18.04 22.50 2.93
CA VAL A 50 17.30 21.29 3.34
C VAL A 50 15.84 21.68 3.50
N LEU A 51 14.98 21.14 2.64
CA LEU A 51 13.56 21.46 2.57
C LEU A 51 12.71 20.55 3.47
N ALA A 52 13.20 19.35 3.75
CA ALA A 52 12.65 18.44 4.77
C ALA A 52 13.76 17.64 5.43
N ASP A 53 13.63 17.41 6.75
CA ASP A 53 14.50 16.52 7.52
C ASP A 53 13.65 15.58 8.39
N PHE A 54 13.59 14.31 7.99
CA PHE A 54 12.83 13.27 8.68
C PHE A 54 13.58 12.71 9.91
N SER A 55 14.78 13.18 10.23
CA SER A 55 15.57 12.78 11.40
C SER A 55 15.13 13.48 12.69
N VAL A 56 14.59 14.70 12.57
CA VAL A 56 14.31 15.62 13.68
C VAL A 56 12.79 15.86 13.84
N LEU A 57 11.96 14.93 13.36
CA LEU A 57 10.52 15.00 13.64
C LEU A 57 10.30 15.02 15.16
N PRO A 58 9.35 15.85 15.65
CA PRO A 58 9.18 16.06 17.08
C PRO A 58 8.95 14.71 17.77
N PRO A 59 9.71 14.39 18.84
CA PRO A 59 9.50 13.16 19.57
C PRO A 59 8.09 13.14 20.14
N GLU A 60 7.55 11.94 20.35
CA GLU A 60 6.27 11.77 21.01
C GLU A 60 6.32 12.45 22.38
N VAL A 61 5.64 13.59 22.49
CA VAL A 61 5.34 14.18 23.79
C VAL A 61 4.24 13.31 24.39
N GLU A 62 4.65 12.19 24.99
CA GLU A 62 3.93 11.67 26.14
C GLU A 62 3.61 12.88 27.02
N THR A 63 2.32 13.14 27.20
CA THR A 63 1.88 14.24 28.06
C THR A 63 2.20 13.83 29.49
N LEU A 64 3.44 14.10 29.91
CA LEU A 64 3.86 14.09 31.29
C LEU A 64 2.80 14.86 32.07
N ILE A 65 2.16 14.15 33.01
CA ILE A 65 1.25 14.72 33.99
C ILE A 65 2.11 15.49 35.01
N LEU A 66 2.74 16.56 34.53
CA LEU A 66 3.56 17.55 35.23
C LEU A 66 3.07 18.98 34.94
N LEU A 67 1.93 19.14 34.25
CA LEU A 67 1.19 20.40 34.18
C LEU A 67 0.39 20.71 35.46
N GLY A 68 0.93 20.32 36.63
CA GLY A 68 0.49 20.78 37.93
C GLY A 68 1.07 22.14 38.34
N GLU A 69 2.24 22.52 37.82
CA GLU A 69 3.01 23.66 38.37
C GLU A 69 3.15 24.88 37.45
N PHE A 70 2.81 24.79 36.15
CA PHE A 70 3.03 25.89 35.18
C PHE A 70 1.80 26.73 34.81
N TRP A 71 0.66 26.58 35.51
CA TRP A 71 -0.57 27.35 35.26
C TRP A 71 -0.89 28.45 36.28
N ILE A 72 0.08 28.87 37.11
CA ILE A 72 -0.08 29.98 38.08
C ILE A 72 0.95 31.10 37.87
N TRP A 73 1.07 31.66 36.65
CA TRP A 73 1.72 32.99 36.49
C TRP A 73 1.29 33.82 35.25
N ARG A 74 0.00 33.80 34.86
CA ARG A 74 -0.47 34.72 33.79
C ARG A 74 -1.95 35.17 33.82
N LYS A 75 -2.50 35.51 35.00
CA LYS A 75 -3.73 36.33 35.11
C LYS A 75 -3.65 37.37 36.24
N GLY A 76 -2.94 38.45 35.99
CA GLY A 76 -3.00 39.67 36.81
C GLY A 76 -3.52 40.85 36.00
N PHE A 77 -4.85 41.00 35.87
CA PHE A 77 -5.57 42.28 35.70
C PHE A 77 -7.09 42.05 35.42
N VAL A 78 -7.92 41.91 36.48
CA VAL A 78 -9.30 42.44 36.50
C VAL A 78 -9.61 42.87 37.95
N ARG A 79 -10.24 44.02 38.12
CA ARG A 79 -10.57 44.63 39.41
C ARG A 79 -11.78 43.97 40.10
N SER A 80 -11.64 43.73 41.40
CA SER A 80 -12.64 43.82 42.49
C SER A 80 -14.15 43.65 42.18
N HIS A 81 -14.85 42.80 42.96
CA HIS A 81 -15.70 43.23 44.09
C HIS A 81 -16.19 42.04 44.97
N ALA A 82 -16.49 42.33 46.25
CA ALA A 82 -17.36 41.58 47.19
C ALA A 82 -16.93 40.23 47.85
N ARG A 83 -16.25 40.36 49.01
CA ARG A 83 -16.77 39.96 50.36
C ARG A 83 -17.01 38.46 50.72
N VAL A 84 -15.93 37.76 51.06
CA VAL A 84 -15.65 36.99 52.33
C VAL A 84 -16.80 36.26 53.07
N SER A 85 -16.65 34.94 53.31
CA SER A 85 -16.75 34.32 54.66
C SER A 85 -16.33 32.81 54.72
N LYS A 86 -15.25 32.51 55.47
CA LYS A 86 -15.01 31.41 56.47
C LYS A 86 -15.58 29.98 56.20
N THR A 87 -14.92 28.85 56.53
CA THR A 87 -13.65 28.52 57.25
C THR A 87 -13.40 27.01 57.21
N LYS A 88 -12.14 26.56 57.00
CA LYS A 88 -11.34 25.68 57.91
C LYS A 88 -10.02 25.25 57.24
N LYS A 89 -8.92 25.25 58.01
CA LYS A 89 -7.59 24.78 57.59
C LYS A 89 -7.41 23.29 57.94
N SER A 90 -6.56 22.60 57.17
CA SER A 90 -5.65 21.57 57.69
C SER A 90 -4.37 21.58 56.85
N TYR A 91 -3.25 21.18 57.44
CA TYR A 91 -1.90 21.49 56.98
C TYR A 91 -1.33 20.41 56.05
N VAL A 92 -0.43 20.81 55.14
CA VAL A 92 0.58 19.95 54.53
C VAL A 92 1.94 20.56 54.87
N HIS A 93 2.86 19.75 55.40
CA HIS A 93 4.24 20.17 55.69
C HIS A 93 5.09 20.11 54.43
N LEU A 94 5.86 21.17 54.18
CA LEU A 94 6.85 21.24 53.12
C LEU A 94 8.23 21.02 53.72
N VAL A 95 9.00 20.08 53.17
CA VAL A 95 10.43 19.89 53.51
C VAL A 95 11.24 20.39 52.32
N GLN A 96 11.94 21.51 52.50
CA GLN A 96 12.91 21.99 51.50
C GLN A 96 14.24 21.25 51.68
N ALA A 97 14.80 20.74 50.58
CA ALA A 97 16.20 20.37 50.48
C ALA A 97 16.81 21.11 49.29
N THR A 98 17.68 22.09 49.55
CA THR A 98 18.39 22.86 48.51
C THR A 98 19.76 22.27 48.24
N GLY A 99 20.00 21.79 47.02
CA GLY A 99 21.30 21.31 46.56
C GLY A 99 21.66 21.93 45.20
N GLN A 100 22.76 22.68 45.13
CA GLN A 100 23.25 23.27 43.88
C GLN A 100 23.96 22.22 43.03
N LEU A 101 23.69 22.22 41.72
CA LEU A 101 24.43 21.43 40.73
C LEU A 101 25.42 22.33 39.97
N THR A 102 26.71 22.05 40.12
CA THR A 102 27.79 22.64 39.31
C THR A 102 28.25 21.63 38.24
N ARG A 103 28.53 22.11 37.03
CA ARG A 103 29.00 21.29 35.90
C ARG A 103 30.51 21.03 35.97
N THR A 104 30.95 19.85 35.53
CA THR A 104 32.22 19.63 34.80
C THR A 104 32.19 18.26 34.08
N PRO A 105 33.02 17.99 33.05
CA PRO A 105 32.82 16.87 32.11
C PRO A 105 33.96 15.81 32.03
N PHE A 106 33.69 14.75 31.25
CA PHE A 106 34.57 13.65 30.76
C PHE A 106 35.01 12.55 31.75
N GLY A 107 35.04 11.30 31.25
CA GLY A 107 35.68 10.13 31.90
C GLY A 107 34.97 8.80 31.63
N ASP A 108 35.67 7.87 30.99
CA ASP A 108 35.23 6.52 30.56
C ASP A 108 34.56 5.64 31.62
N ILE A 109 33.69 4.70 31.18
CA ILE A 109 33.27 3.53 31.98
C ILE A 109 33.36 2.25 31.15
N SER A 110 34.28 1.37 31.55
CA SER A 110 34.33 -0.05 31.19
C SER A 110 33.56 -0.90 32.22
N ALA A 111 33.01 -2.05 31.79
CA ALA A 111 32.12 -2.90 32.59
C ALA A 111 32.78 -3.65 33.76
N VAL A 112 32.01 -3.91 34.83
CA VAL A 112 32.24 -4.97 35.84
C VAL A 112 30.87 -5.49 36.35
N GLU A 113 30.75 -6.80 36.57
CA GLU A 113 29.55 -7.51 37.08
C GLU A 113 29.48 -7.62 38.62
N ALA A 114 28.49 -8.40 39.12
CA ALA A 114 28.31 -9.00 40.46
C ALA A 114 27.39 -8.23 41.44
N SER A 115 26.65 -8.87 42.37
CA SER A 115 26.17 -10.26 42.53
C SER A 115 25.15 -10.31 43.68
N ALA A 116 24.29 -11.33 43.77
CA ALA A 116 23.21 -11.41 44.76
C ALA A 116 23.65 -11.84 46.18
N SER A 117 22.97 -11.33 47.22
CA SER A 117 22.80 -11.99 48.53
C SER A 117 21.68 -11.35 49.36
N GLY A 118 20.75 -12.15 49.90
CA GLY A 118 19.70 -11.69 50.84
C GLY A 118 20.03 -12.02 52.30
N VAL A 119 19.36 -11.36 53.26
CA VAL A 119 19.49 -11.62 54.71
C VAL A 119 18.10 -11.55 55.41
N HIS A 120 17.98 -12.30 56.51
CA HIS A 120 16.73 -12.71 57.18
C HIS A 120 16.05 -11.69 58.13
N PHE A 121 14.80 -12.04 58.48
CA PHE A 121 13.92 -11.49 59.52
C PHE A 121 14.50 -11.40 60.96
N GLY A 122 13.94 -10.48 61.77
CA GLY A 122 14.04 -10.45 63.23
C GLY A 122 12.77 -9.90 63.90
N GLN A 123 12.33 -10.51 65.02
CA GLN A 123 11.07 -10.21 65.74
C GLN A 123 11.27 -9.23 66.91
N PHE A 124 10.21 -8.54 67.39
CA PHE A 124 9.57 -8.72 68.73
C PHE A 124 8.58 -7.58 69.11
N TRP A 125 7.36 -7.95 69.55
CA TRP A 125 6.40 -7.33 70.53
C TRP A 125 6.19 -5.80 70.62
N GLY A 126 4.99 -5.27 70.92
CA GLY A 126 3.67 -5.87 71.16
C GLY A 126 2.69 -4.86 71.79
N GLY A 127 1.38 -4.96 71.51
CA GLY A 127 0.36 -4.09 72.11
C GLY A 127 -1.04 -4.27 71.52
N LYS A 128 -2.04 -4.59 72.35
CA LYS A 128 -3.45 -4.80 71.93
C LYS A 128 -4.27 -3.51 72.04
N VAL A 129 -4.99 -3.13 70.97
CA VAL A 129 -6.25 -2.35 71.05
C VAL A 129 -7.27 -2.98 70.08
N SER A 130 -8.56 -2.75 70.35
CA SER A 130 -9.70 -3.56 69.88
C SER A 130 -9.97 -3.57 68.36
N CYS A 131 -10.63 -4.63 67.94
CA CYS A 131 -11.09 -4.91 66.58
C CYS A 131 -12.21 -3.95 66.13
N HIS A 132 -12.08 -3.39 64.92
CA HIS A 132 -13.21 -3.10 64.03
C HIS A 132 -12.87 -3.66 62.64
N LYS A 133 -13.62 -4.67 62.19
CA LYS A 133 -13.53 -5.19 60.82
C LYS A 133 -14.20 -4.21 59.86
N VAL A 134 -13.42 -3.61 58.97
CA VAL A 134 -13.91 -3.25 57.63
C VAL A 134 -13.00 -3.98 56.63
N LYS A 135 -13.57 -4.93 55.89
CA LYS A 135 -12.88 -5.53 54.74
C LYS A 135 -12.84 -4.49 53.64
N LEU A 136 -11.65 -4.09 53.22
CA LEU A 136 -11.37 -3.72 51.84
C LEU A 136 -10.29 -4.66 51.35
N GLN A 137 -10.76 -5.61 50.54
CA GLN A 137 -9.96 -6.54 49.78
C GLN A 137 -9.75 -5.84 48.44
N ASP A 138 -8.50 -5.58 48.06
CA ASP A 138 -8.02 -5.42 46.67
C ASP A 138 -6.52 -5.09 46.69
N SER A 139 -5.71 -6.11 46.45
CA SER A 139 -4.27 -5.98 46.27
C SER A 139 -3.96 -5.61 44.82
N PHE A 140 -3.70 -4.34 44.55
CA PHE A 140 -3.08 -3.91 43.30
C PHE A 140 -1.60 -4.29 43.31
N ASP A 141 -1.26 -5.37 42.62
CA ASP A 141 0.11 -5.81 42.41
C ASP A 141 0.72 -5.03 41.24
N LEU A 142 1.52 -4.02 41.56
CA LEU A 142 2.04 -3.04 40.59
C LEU A 142 3.38 -3.52 40.01
N SER A 143 3.30 -4.55 39.16
CA SER A 143 4.43 -5.02 38.35
C SER A 143 4.75 -4.02 37.22
N ILE A 144 5.61 -3.05 37.52
CA ILE A 144 6.12 -2.09 36.53
C ILE A 144 7.15 -2.79 35.64
N SER A 145 6.70 -3.40 34.55
CA SER A 145 7.58 -3.76 33.43
C SER A 145 8.04 -2.50 32.72
N PHE A 146 9.33 -2.19 32.83
CA PHE A 146 9.99 -1.18 32.01
C PHE A 146 10.13 -1.69 30.56
N TYR A 147 9.11 -1.46 29.74
CA TYR A 147 9.27 -1.52 28.29
C TYR A 147 10.03 -0.28 27.84
N PHE A 148 11.20 -0.48 27.22
CA PHE A 148 11.80 0.53 26.35
C PHE A 148 10.93 0.67 25.11
N LEU A 149 9.95 1.57 25.16
CA LEU A 149 9.29 2.07 23.96
C LEU A 149 10.29 2.94 23.22
N GLU A 150 10.94 2.38 22.20
CA GLU A 150 11.59 3.20 21.17
C GLU A 150 10.52 4.11 20.58
N THR A 151 10.69 5.43 20.71
CA THR A 151 9.90 6.39 19.95
C THR A 151 10.17 6.14 18.47
N GLU A 152 9.20 5.56 17.75
CA GLU A 152 9.41 5.08 16.38
C GLU A 152 9.79 6.25 15.46
N ARG A 153 11.09 6.37 15.16
CA ARG A 153 11.61 7.32 14.20
C ARG A 153 10.99 7.04 12.84
N PHE A 154 10.67 8.10 12.10
CA PHE A 154 10.07 8.00 10.76
C PHE A 154 10.81 7.00 9.88
N PHE A 155 10.13 5.97 9.39
CA PHE A 155 10.78 4.93 8.60
C PHE A 155 10.55 5.10 7.11
N PHE A 156 11.51 4.62 6.31
CA PHE A 156 11.36 4.48 4.87
C PHE A 156 11.27 3.01 4.51
N GLY A 157 10.46 2.70 3.50
CA GLY A 157 10.22 1.34 3.05
C GLY A 157 9.94 1.22 1.56
N LEU A 158 9.74 -0.03 1.13
CA LEU A 158 9.37 -0.40 -0.23
C LEU A 158 8.20 -1.38 -0.16
N ALA A 159 7.20 -1.18 -1.04
CA ALA A 159 6.03 -2.02 -1.14
C ALA A 159 6.05 -2.88 -2.41
N THR A 160 5.56 -4.12 -2.30
CA THR A 160 5.56 -5.14 -3.37
C THR A 160 4.23 -5.91 -3.35
N ALA A 161 3.61 -6.14 -4.51
CA ALA A 161 2.38 -6.93 -4.59
C ALA A 161 2.70 -8.44 -4.66
N PRO A 162 1.78 -9.33 -4.24
CA PRO A 162 1.88 -10.75 -4.52
C PRO A 162 2.13 -11.03 -6.00
N ALA A 163 1.41 -10.29 -6.89
CA ALA A 163 1.38 -10.40 -8.35
C ALA A 163 2.76 -10.47 -9.05
N HIS A 164 3.82 -10.11 -8.34
CA HIS A 164 5.21 -10.18 -8.76
C HIS A 164 5.72 -11.63 -8.94
N VAL A 165 5.13 -12.62 -8.26
CA VAL A 165 5.54 -14.04 -8.32
C VAL A 165 5.28 -14.71 -9.68
N GLU A 166 6.31 -15.41 -10.17
CA GLU A 166 6.39 -16.42 -11.24
C GLU A 166 5.08 -17.02 -11.80
N ASP A 167 5.00 -17.05 -13.13
CA ASP A 167 4.00 -17.78 -13.93
C ASP A 167 4.18 -19.31 -13.76
N ASN A 168 3.09 -20.07 -13.92
CA ASN A 168 3.08 -21.51 -14.20
C ASN A 168 3.82 -22.44 -13.22
N LEU A 169 4.09 -21.98 -11.99
CA LEU A 169 4.35 -22.89 -10.88
C LEU A 169 3.05 -23.59 -10.47
N ASN A 170 2.71 -24.66 -11.19
CA ASN A 170 2.29 -25.88 -10.50
C ASN A 170 3.45 -26.18 -9.56
N ASP A 171 3.30 -25.92 -8.25
CA ASP A 171 4.44 -25.82 -7.34
C ASP A 171 5.40 -27.00 -7.57
N ALA A 172 6.67 -26.73 -7.91
CA ALA A 172 7.65 -27.81 -8.09
C ALA A 172 7.83 -28.66 -6.80
N TRP A 173 7.35 -28.12 -5.67
CA TRP A 173 7.15 -28.82 -4.40
C TRP A 173 6.02 -29.87 -4.39
N LEU A 174 4.92 -29.65 -5.13
CA LEU A 174 3.87 -30.66 -5.32
C LEU A 174 4.40 -31.82 -6.18
N GLN A 175 5.08 -31.53 -7.29
CA GLN A 175 5.75 -32.58 -8.08
C GLN A 175 6.78 -33.35 -7.24
N PHE A 176 7.58 -32.67 -6.42
CA PHE A 176 8.50 -33.33 -5.49
C PHE A 176 7.78 -34.19 -4.41
N ALA A 177 6.59 -33.77 -3.95
CA ALA A 177 5.78 -34.53 -3.00
C ALA A 177 5.06 -35.73 -3.65
N GLU A 178 4.76 -35.66 -4.94
CA GLU A 178 4.19 -36.74 -5.75
C GLU A 178 5.26 -37.77 -6.16
N GLU A 179 6.44 -37.32 -6.61
CA GLU A 179 7.60 -38.17 -6.98
C GLU A 179 8.17 -38.98 -5.80
N GLN A 180 7.92 -38.56 -4.56
CA GLN A 180 8.28 -39.28 -3.34
C GLN A 180 7.21 -40.30 -2.87
N SER A 181 6.07 -40.39 -3.56
CA SER A 181 5.08 -41.43 -3.27
C SER A 181 5.60 -42.77 -3.82
N PRO A 182 5.75 -43.83 -3.00
CA PRO A 182 6.33 -45.08 -3.47
C PRO A 182 5.37 -45.76 -4.47
N ALA A 183 5.73 -45.72 -5.75
CA ALA A 183 5.04 -46.47 -6.78
C ALA A 183 5.10 -47.97 -6.44
N ILE A 184 3.98 -48.54 -6.02
CA ILE A 184 3.80 -49.98 -5.95
C ILE A 184 3.84 -50.49 -7.39
N ALA A 185 5.00 -50.99 -7.80
CA ALA A 185 5.20 -51.60 -9.10
C ALA A 185 4.47 -52.95 -9.16
N THR A 186 3.18 -52.93 -9.45
CA THR A 186 2.44 -54.11 -9.90
C THR A 186 2.88 -54.45 -11.32
N HIS A 187 3.94 -55.26 -11.42
CA HIS A 187 4.24 -55.98 -12.65
C HIS A 187 3.03 -56.83 -13.06
N ILE A 188 2.32 -56.40 -14.10
CA ILE A 188 1.50 -57.27 -14.93
C ILE A 188 2.06 -57.17 -16.34
N GLU A 189 2.91 -58.13 -16.69
CA GLU A 189 3.26 -58.36 -18.08
C GLU A 189 2.00 -58.82 -18.84
N GLN A 190 1.59 -58.05 -19.84
CA GLN A 190 0.79 -58.57 -20.94
C GLN A 190 1.54 -58.31 -22.23
N GLN A 191 2.15 -59.38 -22.75
CA GLN A 191 2.82 -59.36 -24.06
C GLN A 191 1.80 -59.07 -25.16
N PRO A 192 2.15 -58.25 -26.17
CA PRO A 192 1.40 -58.23 -27.42
C PRO A 192 1.66 -59.56 -28.16
N VAL A 193 0.58 -60.31 -28.41
CA VAL A 193 0.62 -61.44 -29.33
C VAL A 193 0.62 -60.87 -30.74
N ASP A 194 1.74 -60.98 -31.44
CA ASP A 194 1.77 -60.83 -32.90
C ASP A 194 2.39 -62.05 -33.56
N SER A 195 1.81 -62.43 -34.68
CA SER A 195 1.90 -63.80 -35.18
C SER A 195 2.87 -63.97 -36.36
N SER A 196 3.61 -65.08 -36.29
CA SER A 196 4.12 -65.90 -37.41
C SER A 196 5.46 -65.55 -38.11
N LEU A 197 6.07 -66.64 -38.59
CA LEU A 197 7.08 -66.75 -39.67
C LEU A 197 8.57 -66.51 -39.36
N ALA A 198 9.16 -67.54 -38.73
CA ALA A 198 10.17 -68.44 -39.31
C ALA A 198 11.58 -67.94 -39.77
N SER A 199 12.54 -68.83 -39.47
CA SER A 199 13.84 -69.10 -40.15
C SER A 199 15.14 -68.42 -39.68
N ALA A 200 15.91 -69.23 -38.93
CA ALA A 200 17.31 -69.64 -39.18
C ALA A 200 18.51 -68.68 -38.98
N SER A 201 19.53 -69.24 -38.30
CA SER A 201 21.00 -69.01 -38.42
C SER A 201 21.57 -67.63 -38.07
N ASP A 202 22.85 -67.46 -37.69
CA ASP A 202 23.89 -68.31 -37.06
C ASP A 202 25.10 -67.39 -36.74
N SER A 203 25.98 -67.74 -35.80
CA SER A 203 27.29 -67.09 -35.49
C SER A 203 27.26 -65.59 -35.07
N GLY A 204 28.31 -64.97 -34.49
CA GLY A 204 29.59 -65.46 -33.97
C GLY A 204 30.69 -64.36 -33.87
N SER A 205 31.29 -64.21 -32.68
CA SER A 205 32.68 -63.71 -32.39
C SER A 205 33.18 -62.26 -32.70
N GLN A 206 33.71 -61.64 -31.62
CA GLN A 206 35.05 -60.99 -31.44
C GLN A 206 35.47 -59.58 -31.97
N GLN A 207 35.83 -58.73 -30.97
CA GLN A 207 37.09 -57.95 -30.74
C GLN A 207 37.59 -56.78 -31.65
N GLY A 208 38.17 -55.76 -30.97
CA GLY A 208 39.21 -54.83 -31.45
C GLY A 208 38.77 -53.35 -31.57
N SER A 209 38.98 -52.45 -30.59
CA SER A 209 40.23 -51.70 -30.26
C SER A 209 40.69 -50.74 -31.38
N LEU A 210 40.87 -49.41 -31.21
CA LEU A 210 41.67 -48.66 -30.20
C LEU A 210 41.31 -47.14 -30.19
N ALA A 211 41.59 -46.44 -29.07
CA ALA A 211 42.14 -45.06 -28.89
C ALA A 211 41.76 -43.92 -29.91
N ARG A 212 41.50 -42.64 -29.57
CA ARG A 212 41.88 -41.72 -28.47
C ARG A 212 41.25 -40.31 -28.73
N ASP A 213 41.22 -39.26 -27.89
CA ASP A 213 41.49 -39.01 -26.46
C ASP A 213 40.76 -37.71 -25.99
N GLU A 214 40.84 -37.39 -24.69
CA GLU A 214 40.70 -36.07 -23.99
C GLU A 214 39.53 -35.07 -24.18
N ASN A 215 38.76 -34.95 -23.08
CA ASN A 215 38.34 -33.72 -22.36
C ASN A 215 37.55 -32.58 -23.04
N GLN A 216 36.31 -32.38 -22.53
CA GLN A 216 35.99 -31.14 -21.79
C GLN A 216 34.89 -31.37 -20.73
N LYS A 217 35.11 -30.82 -19.52
CA LYS A 217 34.17 -30.90 -18.38
C LYS A 217 33.14 -29.77 -18.45
N THR A 218 31.86 -30.08 -18.26
CA THR A 218 30.85 -29.10 -17.84
C THR A 218 30.50 -29.32 -16.36
N GLY A 219 30.61 -28.24 -15.56
CA GLY A 219 30.46 -28.31 -14.10
C GLY A 219 29.01 -28.23 -13.64
N ALA A 220 28.66 -29.02 -12.63
CA ALA A 220 27.36 -28.95 -11.96
C ALA A 220 27.21 -27.64 -11.16
N LEU A 221 26.04 -27.00 -11.25
CA LEU A 221 25.70 -25.76 -10.53
C LEU A 221 24.34 -25.87 -9.82
N GLY A 222 24.33 -25.61 -8.51
CA GLY A 222 23.25 -24.84 -7.88
C GLY A 222 22.18 -25.54 -7.03
N ILE A 223 21.70 -26.74 -7.35
CA ILE A 223 20.39 -27.25 -6.81
C ILE A 223 20.45 -27.75 -5.33
N LYS A 224 21.61 -27.74 -4.68
CA LYS A 224 21.79 -28.37 -3.35
C LYS A 224 21.13 -27.68 -2.14
N LYS A 225 20.77 -26.39 -2.22
CA LYS A 225 20.16 -25.64 -1.10
C LYS A 225 18.67 -25.95 -0.84
N PRO A 226 17.76 -25.92 -1.82
CA PRO A 226 16.35 -26.28 -1.58
C PRO A 226 16.18 -27.72 -1.08
N LEU A 227 17.01 -28.65 -1.57
CA LEU A 227 16.99 -30.06 -1.16
C LEU A 227 17.16 -30.24 0.37
N LYS A 228 18.05 -29.47 1.01
CA LYS A 228 18.27 -29.57 2.46
C LYS A 228 17.05 -29.12 3.26
N ILE A 229 16.34 -28.09 2.80
CA ILE A 229 15.15 -27.55 3.45
C ILE A 229 13.98 -28.54 3.34
N ALA A 230 13.81 -29.17 2.18
CA ALA A 230 12.81 -30.24 1.97
C ALA A 230 13.04 -31.43 2.92
N ILE A 231 14.29 -31.89 3.01
CA ILE A 231 14.70 -32.98 3.90
C ILE A 231 14.50 -32.59 5.37
N GLU A 232 14.78 -31.34 5.76
CA GLU A 232 14.59 -30.86 7.13
C GLU A 232 13.10 -30.76 7.53
N ALA A 233 12.19 -30.53 6.56
CA ALA A 233 10.74 -30.61 6.79
C ALA A 233 10.27 -32.06 6.97
N MET A 234 10.76 -33.01 6.17
CA MET A 234 10.48 -34.44 6.34
C MET A 234 10.98 -35.00 7.68
N ILE A 235 12.21 -34.67 8.08
CA ILE A 235 12.84 -35.16 9.32
C ILE A 235 12.08 -34.69 10.58
N ARG A 236 11.29 -33.61 10.50
CA ARG A 236 10.48 -33.09 11.62
C ARG A 236 9.14 -33.82 11.83
N GLY A 237 8.93 -34.98 11.21
CA GLY A 237 7.88 -35.93 11.60
C GLY A 237 6.56 -35.80 10.85
N ILE A 238 6.60 -35.46 9.55
CA ILE A 238 5.40 -35.53 8.69
C ILE A 238 5.17 -37.00 8.29
N GLU A 239 4.53 -37.77 9.16
CA GLU A 239 4.04 -39.12 8.81
C GLU A 239 2.80 -39.02 7.90
N LYS A 240 2.94 -39.50 6.66
CA LYS A 240 1.83 -39.74 5.74
C LYS A 240 1.23 -41.11 6.08
N PHE A 241 0.02 -41.16 6.63
CA PHE A 241 -0.70 -42.43 6.84
C PHE A 241 -1.77 -42.68 5.78
N SER A 242 -2.05 -43.97 5.56
CA SER A 242 -2.52 -44.53 4.30
C SER A 242 -3.98 -44.28 3.93
N GLU A 243 -4.22 -43.98 2.66
CA GLU A 243 -5.53 -44.14 2.00
C GLU A 243 -5.89 -45.63 1.82
N THR A 244 -7.19 -45.91 1.79
CA THR A 244 -7.72 -47.08 1.08
C THR A 244 -8.93 -46.64 0.25
N GLU A 245 -8.79 -46.71 -1.08
CA GLU A 245 -9.85 -46.84 -2.09
C GLU A 245 -11.03 -45.83 -2.07
N GLN A 246 -11.26 -45.03 -3.11
CA GLN A 246 -11.57 -45.55 -4.46
C GLN A 246 -11.34 -44.51 -5.57
N LEU A 247 -10.69 -44.96 -6.66
CA LEU A 247 -10.52 -44.20 -7.90
C LEU A 247 -11.85 -44.03 -8.65
N ASN A 248 -12.11 -42.83 -9.16
CA ASN A 248 -12.97 -42.61 -10.33
C ASN A 248 -12.44 -41.44 -11.17
N ALA A 249 -12.77 -41.46 -12.46
CA ALA A 249 -12.00 -40.83 -13.53
C ALA A 249 -12.04 -39.28 -13.60
N ASP A 250 -11.10 -38.77 -14.40
CA ASP A 250 -10.90 -37.38 -14.84
C ASP A 250 -12.19 -36.60 -15.13
N PRO A 251 -12.16 -35.28 -14.88
CA PRO A 251 -12.36 -34.39 -16.02
C PRO A 251 -11.29 -33.29 -16.15
N GLU A 252 -11.03 -32.91 -17.40
CA GLU A 252 -10.10 -31.86 -17.82
C GLU A 252 -10.16 -30.61 -16.92
N PHE A 253 -9.04 -30.31 -16.25
CA PHE A 253 -8.92 -29.17 -15.35
C PHE A 253 -8.81 -27.85 -16.15
N HIS A 254 -9.94 -27.29 -16.56
CA HIS A 254 -10.00 -25.92 -17.05
C HIS A 254 -9.53 -24.96 -15.93
N PRO A 255 -8.46 -24.16 -16.13
CA PRO A 255 -8.06 -23.15 -15.15
C PRO A 255 -9.06 -21.99 -15.20
N ALA A 256 -10.14 -22.10 -14.45
CA ALA A 256 -11.04 -20.99 -14.15
C ALA A 256 -10.28 -19.95 -13.31
N VAL A 257 -10.32 -18.69 -13.75
CA VAL A 257 -9.38 -17.65 -13.31
C VAL A 257 -10.03 -16.70 -12.31
N ALA A 258 -9.52 -16.65 -11.08
CA ALA A 258 -9.84 -15.56 -10.14
C ALA A 258 -8.63 -14.95 -9.40
N SER A 259 -7.48 -15.65 -9.32
CA SER A 259 -6.25 -15.12 -8.72
C SER A 259 -5.31 -14.54 -9.78
N TRP A 260 -4.65 -13.43 -9.47
CA TRP A 260 -3.82 -12.69 -10.43
C TRP A 260 -2.57 -13.41 -10.92
N HIS A 261 -2.13 -14.45 -10.21
CA HIS A 261 -1.05 -15.36 -10.65
C HIS A 261 -1.52 -16.36 -11.70
N ASN A 262 -2.79 -16.72 -11.67
CA ASN A 262 -3.37 -17.74 -12.54
C ASN A 262 -4.01 -17.14 -13.79
N VAL A 263 -3.98 -15.81 -13.95
CA VAL A 263 -4.45 -15.09 -15.15
C VAL A 263 -3.61 -15.51 -16.36
N PRO A 264 -4.18 -16.25 -17.33
CA PRO A 264 -3.51 -16.55 -18.59
C PRO A 264 -3.31 -15.25 -19.37
N ARG A 265 -2.18 -15.14 -20.05
CA ARG A 265 -1.78 -13.92 -20.77
C ARG A 265 -2.87 -13.48 -21.75
N PRO A 266 -3.43 -12.25 -21.64
CA PRO A 266 -4.39 -11.73 -22.62
C PRO A 266 -3.85 -11.69 -24.07
N CYS A 267 -2.53 -11.65 -24.25
CA CYS A 267 -1.89 -11.40 -25.55
C CYS A 267 -1.46 -12.67 -26.33
N PHE A 268 -1.84 -13.89 -25.94
CA PHE A 268 -1.25 -15.11 -26.54
C PHE A 268 -1.64 -15.34 -28.02
N LEU A 269 -2.81 -14.84 -28.47
CA LEU A 269 -3.32 -15.07 -29.83
C LEU A 269 -2.82 -14.08 -30.90
N PHE A 270 -2.41 -12.85 -30.52
CA PHE A 270 -1.91 -11.85 -31.49
C PHE A 270 -0.39 -11.67 -31.46
N SER A 271 0.29 -12.01 -30.35
CA SER A 271 1.73 -11.75 -30.20
C SER A 271 2.63 -12.66 -31.04
N GLN A 272 2.18 -13.86 -31.43
CA GLN A 272 3.02 -14.81 -32.19
C GLN A 272 3.38 -14.32 -33.60
N THR A 273 2.55 -13.47 -34.20
CA THR A 273 2.69 -13.05 -35.61
C THR A 273 3.73 -11.95 -35.83
N ILE A 274 4.14 -11.22 -34.78
CA ILE A 274 5.00 -10.03 -34.89
C ILE A 274 6.33 -10.18 -34.13
N TYR A 275 6.36 -10.88 -32.98
CA TYR A 275 7.59 -11.11 -32.22
C TYR A 275 7.68 -12.57 -31.70
N PRO A 276 8.13 -13.53 -32.54
CA PRO A 276 8.30 -14.92 -32.13
C PRO A 276 9.50 -15.08 -31.18
N GLY A 277 9.27 -14.93 -29.87
CA GLY A 277 10.27 -15.27 -28.85
C GLY A 277 10.11 -14.58 -27.48
N LEU A 278 9.43 -13.43 -27.40
CA LEU A 278 9.43 -12.62 -26.17
C LEU A 278 8.48 -13.18 -25.08
N ARG A 279 8.94 -14.20 -24.35
CA ARG A 279 8.29 -14.64 -23.10
C ARG A 279 8.44 -13.54 -22.05
N LYS A 280 7.42 -12.68 -21.90
CA LYS A 280 7.36 -11.70 -20.79
C LYS A 280 7.10 -12.43 -19.46
N GLU A 281 8.13 -13.05 -18.90
CA GLU A 281 8.13 -13.77 -17.62
C GLU A 281 7.92 -12.81 -16.44
N ARG A 282 7.22 -13.26 -15.39
CA ARG A 282 7.09 -12.53 -14.10
C ARG A 282 8.41 -12.48 -13.34
N LEU A 283 8.47 -11.73 -12.25
CA LEU A 283 9.68 -11.69 -11.43
C LEU A 283 9.86 -13.02 -10.69
N ARG A 284 11.11 -13.49 -10.62
CA ARG A 284 11.48 -14.68 -9.85
C ARG A 284 11.51 -14.49 -8.34
N PHE A 285 10.60 -13.67 -7.79
CA PHE A 285 10.57 -13.37 -6.36
C PHE A 285 10.22 -14.59 -5.50
N TRP A 286 9.50 -15.57 -6.05
CA TRP A 286 9.11 -16.76 -5.30
C TRP A 286 10.22 -17.80 -5.22
N SER A 287 10.96 -18.05 -6.30
CA SER A 287 12.12 -18.95 -6.30
C SER A 287 13.40 -18.27 -5.80
N ASP A 288 13.61 -16.99 -6.13
CA ASP A 288 14.80 -16.20 -5.82
C ASP A 288 14.46 -14.75 -5.38
N PRO A 289 13.96 -14.57 -4.14
CA PRO A 289 13.71 -13.23 -3.59
C PRO A 289 14.99 -12.45 -3.33
N ASP A 290 16.17 -13.10 -3.27
CA ASP A 290 17.42 -12.45 -2.86
C ASP A 290 17.81 -11.29 -3.79
N ILE A 291 17.43 -11.34 -5.08
CA ILE A 291 17.69 -10.22 -6.02
C ILE A 291 16.93 -8.96 -5.59
N GLU A 292 15.63 -9.05 -5.34
CA GLU A 292 14.80 -7.90 -4.97
C GLU A 292 15.07 -7.43 -3.55
N LEU A 293 15.28 -8.38 -2.61
CA LEU A 293 15.57 -8.05 -1.22
C LEU A 293 16.94 -7.41 -1.06
N LYS A 294 17.94 -7.80 -1.85
CA LYS A 294 19.23 -7.11 -1.90
C LYS A 294 19.07 -5.69 -2.47
N LEU A 295 18.37 -5.51 -3.58
CA LEU A 295 18.13 -4.18 -4.15
C LEU A 295 17.39 -3.26 -3.18
N ALA A 296 16.40 -3.79 -2.45
CA ALA A 296 15.69 -3.06 -1.41
C ALA A 296 16.65 -2.67 -0.27
N LYS A 297 17.37 -3.64 0.31
CA LYS A 297 18.35 -3.42 1.37
C LYS A 297 19.45 -2.41 0.98
N ASP A 298 19.92 -2.46 -0.25
CA ASP A 298 20.97 -1.58 -0.77
C ASP A 298 20.51 -0.11 -0.91
N THR A 299 19.20 0.20 -0.77
CA THR A 299 18.69 1.58 -0.61
C THR A 299 18.70 2.11 0.83
N GLY A 300 18.93 1.25 1.83
CA GLY A 300 18.95 1.63 3.24
C GLY A 300 17.57 1.65 3.94
N ILE A 301 16.50 1.19 3.27
CA ILE A 301 15.17 1.11 3.89
C ILE A 301 15.13 0.15 5.09
N SER A 302 14.21 0.41 6.03
CA SER A 302 14.02 -0.38 7.24
C SER A 302 12.74 -1.21 7.27
N VAL A 303 11.77 -0.96 6.38
CA VAL A 303 10.51 -1.73 6.29
C VAL A 303 10.29 -2.24 4.87
N PHE A 304 10.12 -3.55 4.69
CA PHE A 304 9.71 -4.16 3.43
C PHE A 304 8.28 -4.67 3.53
N ARG A 305 7.39 -4.15 2.68
CA ARG A 305 6.00 -4.59 2.60
C ARG A 305 5.81 -5.60 1.48
N MET A 306 5.29 -6.76 1.82
CA MET A 306 4.91 -7.82 0.88
C MET A 306 3.53 -8.39 1.21
N GLY A 307 2.92 -9.08 0.26
CA GLY A 307 1.69 -9.83 0.50
C GLY A 307 1.90 -11.34 0.53
N ILE A 308 0.94 -12.04 1.12
CA ILE A 308 0.80 -13.50 1.08
C ILE A 308 -0.45 -13.85 0.26
N ASP A 309 -0.29 -14.72 -0.74
CA ASP A 309 -1.39 -15.07 -1.65
C ASP A 309 -2.29 -16.17 -1.06
N TRP A 310 -3.53 -15.79 -0.72
CA TRP A 310 -4.56 -16.71 -0.23
C TRP A 310 -4.78 -17.89 -1.19
N ALA A 311 -4.74 -17.67 -2.50
CA ALA A 311 -4.95 -18.72 -3.49
C ALA A 311 -3.81 -19.78 -3.51
N ARG A 312 -2.60 -19.42 -3.04
CA ARG A 312 -1.48 -20.36 -2.90
C ARG A 312 -1.53 -21.14 -1.59
N ILE A 313 -1.99 -20.51 -0.50
CA ILE A 313 -2.13 -21.18 0.80
C ILE A 313 -3.36 -22.09 0.84
N MET A 314 -4.47 -21.68 0.23
CA MET A 314 -5.71 -22.47 0.14
C MET A 314 -6.13 -22.65 -1.33
N PRO A 315 -5.44 -23.52 -2.10
CA PRO A 315 -5.75 -23.76 -3.52
C PRO A 315 -7.11 -24.45 -3.77
N ARG A 316 -7.71 -25.07 -2.75
CA ARG A 316 -9.02 -25.75 -2.82
C ARG A 316 -9.96 -25.22 -1.74
N GLU A 317 -11.26 -25.31 -1.98
CA GLU A 317 -12.27 -24.96 -0.97
C GLU A 317 -12.24 -25.98 0.19
N PRO A 318 -12.19 -25.55 1.47
CA PRO A 318 -12.13 -26.44 2.63
C PRO A 318 -13.49 -27.09 2.93
N ARG A 319 -13.93 -28.01 2.05
CA ARG A 319 -15.21 -28.74 2.20
C ARG A 319 -15.12 -29.97 3.12
N GLN A 320 -13.98 -30.66 3.11
CA GLN A 320 -13.77 -31.92 3.86
C GLN A 320 -12.99 -31.72 5.17
N GLY A 321 -12.24 -30.63 5.26
CA GLY A 321 -11.39 -30.29 6.40
C GLY A 321 -10.50 -29.12 6.03
N ILE A 322 -9.91 -28.47 7.02
CA ILE A 322 -8.98 -27.36 6.78
C ILE A 322 -7.60 -27.89 6.34
N SER A 323 -7.14 -29.00 6.93
CA SER A 323 -5.87 -29.69 6.62
C SER A 323 -5.71 -29.97 5.13
N ASP A 324 -6.75 -30.48 4.51
CA ASP A 324 -6.71 -31.05 3.16
C ASP A 324 -6.80 -29.95 2.08
N SER A 325 -7.12 -28.72 2.50
CA SER A 325 -7.18 -27.53 1.66
C SER A 325 -5.90 -26.70 1.71
N VAL A 326 -5.02 -26.91 2.70
CA VAL A 326 -3.89 -26.03 3.00
C VAL A 326 -2.59 -26.56 2.39
N ASN A 327 -1.96 -25.73 1.57
CA ASN A 327 -0.63 -25.97 1.04
C ASN A 327 0.44 -25.55 2.05
N PHE A 328 0.76 -26.45 2.99
CA PHE A 328 1.79 -26.20 4.01
C PHE A 328 3.19 -25.94 3.41
N ALA A 329 3.51 -26.52 2.25
CA ALA A 329 4.78 -26.25 1.57
C ALA A 329 4.88 -24.79 1.09
N ALA A 330 3.79 -24.24 0.55
CA ALA A 330 3.71 -22.81 0.22
C ALA A 330 3.79 -21.93 1.48
N LEU A 331 3.16 -22.34 2.59
CA LEU A 331 3.22 -21.61 3.86
C LEU A 331 4.65 -21.55 4.44
N GLU A 332 5.37 -22.67 4.45
CA GLU A 332 6.80 -22.70 4.81
C GLU A 332 7.65 -21.87 3.86
N ARG A 333 7.33 -21.86 2.55
CA ARG A 333 8.02 -21.01 1.58
C ARG A 333 7.83 -19.52 1.89
N TYR A 334 6.61 -19.08 2.22
CA TYR A 334 6.37 -17.70 2.68
C TYR A 334 7.14 -17.40 3.97
N ARG A 335 7.09 -18.29 4.97
CA ARG A 335 7.87 -18.11 6.22
C ARG A 335 9.37 -17.97 5.94
N TRP A 336 9.92 -18.74 5.00
CA TRP A 336 11.31 -18.62 4.57
C TRP A 336 11.61 -17.28 3.87
N ILE A 337 10.73 -16.80 2.98
CA ILE A 337 10.88 -15.49 2.32
C ILE A 337 10.83 -14.36 3.36
N ILE A 338 9.89 -14.41 4.29
CA ILE A 338 9.77 -13.46 5.42
C ILE A 338 11.05 -13.50 6.28
N GLY A 339 11.55 -14.70 6.61
CA GLY A 339 12.84 -14.87 7.28
C GLY A 339 14.02 -14.29 6.51
N LYS A 340 13.99 -14.32 5.16
CA LYS A 340 15.00 -13.64 4.34
C LYS A 340 14.93 -12.12 4.46
N VAL A 341 13.75 -11.51 4.46
CA VAL A 341 13.58 -10.06 4.70
C VAL A 341 14.24 -9.67 6.03
N ARG A 342 13.93 -10.39 7.10
CA ARG A 342 14.53 -10.19 8.43
C ARG A 342 16.05 -10.38 8.41
N SER A 343 16.57 -11.37 7.68
CA SER A 343 18.02 -11.62 7.55
C SER A 343 18.79 -10.49 6.84
N TYR A 344 18.11 -9.65 6.05
CA TYR A 344 18.68 -8.44 5.47
C TYR A 344 18.63 -7.22 6.41
N GLY A 345 18.00 -7.34 7.58
CA GLY A 345 17.86 -6.27 8.57
C GLY A 345 16.60 -5.41 8.42
N MET A 346 15.63 -5.83 7.61
CA MET A 346 14.38 -5.10 7.39
C MET A 346 13.24 -5.68 8.24
N LYS A 347 12.42 -4.80 8.84
CA LYS A 347 11.09 -5.14 9.38
C LYS A 347 10.15 -5.58 8.26
N VAL A 348 9.18 -6.43 8.57
CA VAL A 348 8.20 -7.00 7.64
C VAL A 348 6.83 -6.39 7.87
N MET A 349 6.24 -5.85 6.80
CA MET A 349 4.82 -5.49 6.76
C MET A 349 4.07 -6.48 5.85
N LEU A 350 3.25 -7.37 6.44
CA LEU A 350 2.61 -8.46 5.72
C LEU A 350 1.15 -8.11 5.35
N THR A 351 0.83 -8.18 4.06
CA THR A 351 -0.53 -7.95 3.53
C THR A 351 -1.26 -9.27 3.29
N LEU A 352 -2.40 -9.49 3.96
CA LEU A 352 -3.18 -10.73 3.88
C LEU A 352 -4.05 -10.83 2.62
N PHE A 353 -4.72 -9.75 2.23
CA PHE A 353 -5.49 -9.69 0.98
C PHE A 353 -5.02 -8.53 0.10
N HIS A 354 -4.45 -8.87 -1.06
CA HIS A 354 -4.03 -7.90 -2.07
C HIS A 354 -4.61 -8.32 -3.44
N HIS A 355 -5.92 -8.16 -3.57
CA HIS A 355 -6.73 -8.40 -4.79
C HIS A 355 -6.79 -9.84 -5.33
N SER A 356 -5.96 -10.75 -4.83
CA SER A 356 -6.00 -12.18 -5.19
C SER A 356 -7.11 -12.90 -4.42
N LEU A 357 -8.20 -13.23 -5.11
CA LEU A 357 -9.26 -14.11 -4.60
C LEU A 357 -9.01 -15.54 -5.11
N PRO A 358 -9.12 -16.58 -4.26
CA PRO A 358 -9.01 -17.96 -4.74
C PRO A 358 -10.07 -18.28 -5.83
N PRO A 359 -9.73 -19.03 -6.90
CA PRO A 359 -10.66 -19.43 -7.96
C PRO A 359 -11.99 -19.99 -7.45
N TRP A 360 -11.93 -20.98 -6.57
CA TRP A 360 -13.09 -21.61 -5.93
C TRP A 360 -13.95 -20.63 -5.11
N ALA A 361 -13.37 -19.53 -4.60
CA ALA A 361 -14.12 -18.48 -3.91
C ALA A 361 -14.81 -17.55 -4.90
N GLY A 362 -14.17 -17.24 -6.04
CA GLY A 362 -14.77 -16.50 -7.14
C GLY A 362 -15.98 -17.21 -7.74
N GLU A 363 -15.90 -18.53 -7.93
CA GLU A 363 -16.96 -19.37 -8.53
C GLU A 363 -18.32 -19.27 -7.82
N TYR A 364 -18.35 -19.19 -6.48
CA TYR A 364 -19.61 -19.03 -5.74
C TYR A 364 -20.03 -17.55 -5.52
N GLY A 365 -19.21 -16.58 -5.95
CA GLY A 365 -19.49 -15.14 -5.83
C GLY A 365 -18.64 -14.38 -4.79
N GLY A 366 -17.68 -15.02 -4.13
CA GLY A 366 -16.67 -14.37 -3.30
C GLY A 366 -17.23 -13.47 -2.19
N TRP A 367 -16.71 -12.24 -2.08
CA TRP A 367 -17.08 -11.28 -1.04
C TRP A 367 -18.55 -10.82 -1.09
N LYS A 368 -19.35 -11.24 -2.08
CA LYS A 368 -20.81 -11.05 -2.07
C LYS A 368 -21.49 -11.86 -0.96
N LEU A 369 -20.87 -12.94 -0.46
CA LEU A 369 -21.41 -13.85 0.54
C LEU A 369 -20.60 -13.87 1.85
N GLU A 370 -21.31 -13.95 2.98
CA GLU A 370 -20.75 -14.07 4.34
C GLU A 370 -19.75 -15.24 4.47
N LYS A 371 -20.02 -16.37 3.79
CA LYS A 371 -19.17 -17.56 3.75
C LYS A 371 -17.68 -17.27 3.48
N THR A 372 -17.38 -16.25 2.67
CA THR A 372 -16.00 -15.83 2.35
C THR A 372 -15.28 -15.23 3.56
N VAL A 373 -16.02 -14.61 4.48
CA VAL A 373 -15.50 -14.08 5.74
C VAL A 373 -14.90 -15.19 6.59
N ASP A 374 -15.62 -16.31 6.74
CA ASP A 374 -15.19 -17.41 7.60
C ASP A 374 -14.00 -18.16 7.00
N TYR A 375 -13.92 -18.30 5.67
CA TYR A 375 -12.73 -18.83 5.00
C TYR A 375 -11.53 -17.88 5.06
N PHE A 376 -11.75 -16.57 4.97
CA PHE A 376 -10.67 -15.59 5.15
C PHE A 376 -10.15 -15.57 6.58
N LEU A 377 -11.02 -15.76 7.57
CA LEU A 377 -10.62 -15.90 8.98
C LEU A 377 -9.80 -17.18 9.22
N GLN A 378 -10.22 -18.30 8.62
CA GLN A 378 -9.46 -19.56 8.63
C GLN A 378 -8.04 -19.39 8.04
N PHE A 379 -7.95 -18.77 6.86
CA PHE A 379 -6.67 -18.40 6.24
C PHE A 379 -5.83 -17.48 7.14
N THR A 380 -6.44 -16.41 7.66
CA THR A 380 -5.77 -15.44 8.55
C THR A 380 -5.18 -16.13 9.77
N LYS A 381 -5.94 -17.03 10.41
CA LYS A 381 -5.47 -17.79 11.57
C LYS A 381 -4.26 -18.66 11.23
N ILE A 382 -4.33 -19.47 10.18
CA ILE A 382 -3.22 -20.34 9.74
C ILE A 382 -1.94 -19.53 9.47
N VAL A 383 -2.08 -18.36 8.83
CA VAL A 383 -0.94 -17.48 8.57
C VAL A 383 -0.41 -16.87 9.87
N ALA A 384 -1.26 -16.30 10.71
CA ALA A 384 -0.87 -15.66 11.97
C ALA A 384 -0.18 -16.65 12.91
N ASP A 385 -0.80 -17.81 13.16
CA ASP A 385 -0.24 -18.90 13.98
C ASP A 385 1.15 -19.33 13.47
N ARG A 386 1.44 -19.20 12.16
CA ARG A 386 2.68 -19.66 11.56
C ARG A 386 3.78 -18.61 11.35
N VAL A 387 3.46 -17.31 11.27
CA VAL A 387 4.46 -16.25 10.97
C VAL A 387 4.46 -15.02 11.88
N ALA A 388 3.61 -14.97 12.92
CA ALA A 388 3.53 -13.82 13.84
C ALA A 388 4.86 -13.43 14.51
N ASP A 389 5.78 -14.39 14.74
CA ASP A 389 7.11 -14.14 15.29
C ASP A 389 8.08 -13.41 14.34
N LEU A 390 7.69 -13.24 13.07
CA LEU A 390 8.50 -12.60 12.03
C LEU A 390 7.86 -11.35 11.40
N VAL A 391 6.63 -10.98 11.79
CA VAL A 391 5.86 -9.87 11.21
C VAL A 391 5.73 -8.71 12.19
N ASP A 392 6.16 -7.52 11.77
CA ASP A 392 6.17 -6.30 12.58
C ASP A 392 4.88 -5.46 12.38
N TYR A 393 4.31 -5.49 11.17
CA TYR A 393 3.05 -4.79 10.82
C TYR A 393 2.15 -5.70 9.97
N TRP A 394 0.86 -5.72 10.27
CA TRP A 394 -0.16 -6.47 9.53
C TRP A 394 -1.07 -5.53 8.75
N VAL A 395 -1.32 -5.86 7.49
CA VAL A 395 -2.31 -5.18 6.63
C VAL A 395 -3.34 -6.22 6.22
N THR A 396 -4.58 -6.16 6.73
CA THR A 396 -5.57 -7.19 6.39
C THR A 396 -6.01 -7.08 4.93
N PHE A 397 -6.25 -5.86 4.44
CA PHE A 397 -6.74 -5.56 3.08
C PHE A 397 -5.94 -4.43 2.42
N ASN A 398 -5.53 -4.65 1.17
CA ASN A 398 -5.12 -3.61 0.23
C ASN A 398 -6.32 -3.15 -0.61
N GLU A 399 -6.53 -1.85 -0.69
CA GLU A 399 -7.49 -1.13 -1.53
C GLU A 399 -8.82 -1.89 -1.78
N PRO A 400 -9.55 -2.32 -0.72
CA PRO A 400 -10.66 -3.25 -0.87
C PRO A 400 -11.80 -2.71 -1.73
N HIS A 401 -12.04 -1.40 -1.68
CA HIS A 401 -13.04 -0.76 -2.52
C HIS A 401 -12.62 -0.72 -4.01
N ILE A 402 -11.32 -0.65 -4.33
CA ILE A 402 -10.83 -0.76 -5.70
C ILE A 402 -11.08 -2.18 -6.23
N PHE A 403 -10.82 -3.21 -5.42
CA PHE A 403 -11.18 -4.58 -5.75
C PHE A 403 -12.69 -4.72 -6.02
N VAL A 404 -13.55 -4.24 -5.12
CA VAL A 404 -15.01 -4.34 -5.29
C VAL A 404 -15.49 -3.59 -6.55
N ILE A 405 -14.96 -2.39 -6.81
CA ILE A 405 -15.33 -1.60 -8.00
C ILE A 405 -14.90 -2.31 -9.28
N LEU A 406 -13.65 -2.74 -9.38
CA LEU A 406 -13.12 -3.30 -10.63
C LEU A 406 -13.58 -4.74 -10.88
N THR A 407 -13.76 -5.54 -9.82
CA THR A 407 -14.26 -6.91 -9.91
C THR A 407 -15.79 -6.95 -10.03
N TYR A 408 -16.53 -6.49 -9.01
CA TYR A 408 -17.97 -6.70 -8.93
C TYR A 408 -18.82 -5.59 -9.57
N CYS A 409 -18.37 -4.34 -9.58
CA CYS A 409 -19.16 -3.24 -10.18
C CYS A 409 -18.89 -3.06 -11.68
N ALA A 410 -17.64 -3.26 -12.12
CA ALA A 410 -17.21 -2.99 -13.50
C ALA A 410 -16.91 -4.25 -14.33
N GLY A 411 -16.65 -5.40 -13.70
CA GLY A 411 -16.33 -6.65 -14.40
C GLY A 411 -15.00 -6.63 -15.18
N VAL A 412 -14.10 -5.72 -14.83
CA VAL A 412 -12.79 -5.53 -15.49
C VAL A 412 -11.72 -6.44 -14.88
N TRP A 413 -11.90 -6.85 -13.63
CA TRP A 413 -11.02 -7.74 -12.89
C TRP A 413 -11.64 -9.16 -12.73
N PRO A 414 -10.81 -10.22 -12.63
CA PRO A 414 -11.29 -11.60 -12.54
C PRO A 414 -12.19 -11.88 -11.32
N GLY A 415 -13.11 -12.84 -11.46
CA GLY A 415 -13.96 -13.34 -10.36
C GLY A 415 -15.24 -12.53 -10.07
N GLY A 416 -15.59 -11.55 -10.91
CA GLY A 416 -16.79 -10.73 -10.74
C GLY A 416 -17.97 -11.12 -11.63
N ASN A 417 -17.74 -11.17 -12.95
CA ASN A 417 -18.72 -11.46 -14.01
C ASN A 417 -20.13 -10.86 -13.79
N PRO A 418 -20.26 -9.56 -13.47
CA PRO A 418 -21.56 -8.97 -13.13
C PRO A 418 -22.47 -8.85 -14.36
N ASP A 419 -23.77 -9.04 -14.16
CA ASP A 419 -24.76 -8.78 -15.21
C ASP A 419 -25.09 -7.27 -15.32
N MET A 420 -25.81 -6.89 -16.38
CA MET A 420 -26.14 -5.48 -16.66
C MET A 420 -26.99 -4.83 -15.55
N ILE A 421 -27.79 -5.59 -14.81
CA ILE A 421 -28.60 -5.10 -13.68
C ILE A 421 -27.70 -4.93 -12.44
N GLU A 422 -26.80 -5.89 -12.17
CA GLU A 422 -25.80 -5.80 -11.09
C GLU A 422 -24.90 -4.57 -11.29
N VAL A 423 -24.40 -4.33 -12.51
CA VAL A 423 -23.65 -3.11 -12.87
C VAL A 423 -24.49 -1.85 -12.65
N ALA A 424 -25.71 -1.79 -13.20
CA ALA A 424 -26.58 -0.60 -13.12
C ALA A 424 -27.08 -0.27 -11.70
N THR A 425 -27.18 -1.27 -10.82
CA THR A 425 -27.63 -1.11 -9.43
C THR A 425 -26.49 -1.10 -8.42
N SER A 426 -25.24 -1.30 -8.86
CA SER A 426 -24.06 -1.53 -8.03
C SER A 426 -23.84 -0.52 -6.90
N THR A 427 -24.09 0.77 -7.16
CA THR A 427 -23.91 1.89 -6.21
C THR A 427 -25.17 2.21 -5.38
N LEU A 428 -26.28 1.48 -5.55
CA LEU A 428 -27.49 1.70 -4.75
C LEU A 428 -27.28 1.21 -3.30
N PRO A 429 -28.11 1.67 -2.33
CA PRO A 429 -28.01 1.24 -0.93
C PRO A 429 -28.21 -0.26 -0.67
N THR A 430 -28.68 -1.02 -1.68
CA THR A 430 -28.84 -2.48 -1.72
C THR A 430 -28.00 -3.13 -2.82
N GLY A 431 -27.09 -2.38 -3.44
CA GLY A 431 -26.25 -2.85 -4.54
C GLY A 431 -25.00 -3.60 -4.08
N VAL A 432 -24.37 -4.31 -5.02
CA VAL A 432 -23.23 -5.19 -4.77
C VAL A 432 -22.05 -4.49 -4.09
N PHE A 433 -21.81 -3.21 -4.38
CA PHE A 433 -20.71 -2.47 -3.76
C PHE A 433 -20.84 -2.46 -2.23
N LYS A 434 -22.01 -2.09 -1.73
CA LYS A 434 -22.25 -2.00 -0.28
C LYS A 434 -22.27 -3.38 0.38
N GLN A 435 -22.82 -4.39 -0.30
CA GLN A 435 -22.85 -5.76 0.19
C GLN A 435 -21.44 -6.35 0.35
N ALA A 436 -20.59 -6.24 -0.69
CA ALA A 436 -19.23 -6.75 -0.62
C ALA A 436 -18.35 -5.96 0.36
N MET A 437 -18.47 -4.62 0.39
CA MET A 437 -17.73 -3.80 1.36
C MET A 437 -18.15 -4.09 2.81
N HIS A 438 -19.41 -4.42 3.07
CA HIS A 438 -19.86 -4.84 4.40
C HIS A 438 -19.19 -6.14 4.85
N TRP A 439 -19.17 -7.18 4.01
CA TRP A 439 -18.52 -8.44 4.36
C TRP A 439 -17.00 -8.30 4.50
N ILE A 440 -16.36 -7.47 3.69
CA ILE A 440 -14.93 -7.14 3.85
C ILE A 440 -14.67 -6.41 5.18
N ALA A 441 -15.54 -5.48 5.61
CA ALA A 441 -15.43 -4.83 6.91
C ALA A 441 -15.58 -5.84 8.08
N VAL A 442 -16.58 -6.72 8.02
CA VAL A 442 -16.75 -7.81 9.02
C VAL A 442 -15.53 -8.74 9.04
N ALA A 443 -14.95 -9.05 7.88
CA ALA A 443 -13.73 -9.85 7.78
C ALA A 443 -12.50 -9.15 8.35
N HIS A 444 -12.37 -7.84 8.17
CA HIS A 444 -11.31 -7.06 8.78
C HIS A 444 -11.40 -7.09 10.31
N VAL A 445 -12.58 -6.82 10.87
CA VAL A 445 -12.82 -6.86 12.33
C VAL A 445 -12.48 -8.23 12.91
N LYS A 446 -13.03 -9.32 12.33
CA LYS A 446 -12.73 -10.69 12.75
C LYS A 446 -11.22 -11.03 12.61
N ALA A 447 -10.55 -10.55 11.55
CA ALA A 447 -9.13 -10.76 11.35
C ALA A 447 -8.25 -9.99 12.34
N TYR A 448 -8.61 -8.75 12.67
CA TYR A 448 -7.95 -7.93 13.68
C TYR A 448 -7.95 -8.61 15.05
N ASP A 449 -9.12 -9.09 15.49
CA ASP A 449 -9.28 -9.83 16.75
C ASP A 449 -8.48 -11.14 16.74
N CYS A 450 -8.47 -11.85 15.61
CA CYS A 450 -7.72 -13.10 15.44
C CYS A 450 -6.20 -12.90 15.54
N ILE A 451 -5.66 -11.84 14.92
CA ILE A 451 -4.23 -11.53 14.98
C ILE A 451 -3.84 -11.12 16.40
N HIS A 452 -4.63 -10.25 17.05
CA HIS A 452 -4.42 -9.87 18.46
C HIS A 452 -4.51 -11.06 19.43
N GLY A 453 -5.43 -11.99 19.18
CA GLY A 453 -5.63 -13.20 19.97
C GLY A 453 -4.67 -14.35 19.65
N THR A 454 -3.70 -14.17 18.76
CA THR A 454 -2.74 -15.23 18.39
C THR A 454 -1.85 -15.59 19.59
N GLU A 455 -1.55 -16.88 19.77
CA GLU A 455 -0.80 -17.41 20.92
C GLU A 455 0.57 -16.71 21.09
N TYR A 456 1.29 -16.46 19.99
CA TYR A 456 2.58 -15.76 20.02
C TYR A 456 2.51 -14.38 20.71
N TYR A 457 1.54 -13.54 20.34
CA TYR A 457 1.41 -12.19 20.88
C TYR A 457 0.90 -12.20 22.32
N THR A 458 -0.07 -13.07 22.63
CA THR A 458 -0.64 -13.21 23.98
C THR A 458 0.37 -13.78 24.98
N MET A 459 1.21 -14.76 24.58
CA MET A 459 2.30 -15.28 25.43
C MET A 459 3.48 -14.33 25.56
N SER A 460 3.84 -13.61 24.49
CA SER A 460 5.00 -12.70 24.50
C SER A 460 4.70 -11.33 25.12
N LEU A 461 3.42 -11.04 25.41
CA LEU A 461 2.92 -9.72 25.83
C LEU A 461 3.26 -8.59 24.83
N ILE A 462 3.47 -8.94 23.55
CA ILE A 462 3.74 -8.00 22.46
C ILE A 462 2.42 -7.70 21.77
N LYS A 463 2.06 -6.41 21.66
CA LYS A 463 0.91 -6.00 20.83
C LYS A 463 1.33 -5.97 19.35
N PRO A 464 0.62 -6.67 18.44
CA PRO A 464 0.84 -6.48 17.01
C PRO A 464 0.36 -5.10 16.55
N ASN A 465 0.92 -4.59 15.46
CA ASN A 465 0.36 -3.43 14.75
C ASN A 465 -0.51 -3.92 13.59
N VAL A 466 -1.82 -3.81 13.68
CA VAL A 466 -2.78 -4.26 12.66
C VAL A 466 -3.51 -3.08 12.03
N GLY A 467 -3.57 -3.04 10.70
CA GLY A 467 -4.23 -1.98 9.95
C GLY A 467 -4.66 -2.40 8.56
N ILE A 468 -4.84 -1.39 7.70
CA ILE A 468 -5.25 -1.50 6.29
C ILE A 468 -4.29 -0.70 5.40
N ALA A 469 -4.32 -0.95 4.09
CA ALA A 469 -3.72 -0.08 3.09
C ALA A 469 -4.85 0.41 2.17
N HIS A 470 -5.30 1.66 2.39
CA HIS A 470 -6.51 2.20 1.78
C HIS A 470 -6.18 3.20 0.67
N HIS A 471 -6.71 2.95 -0.53
CA HIS A 471 -6.58 3.87 -1.66
C HIS A 471 -7.30 5.19 -1.38
N VAL A 472 -6.62 6.27 -1.69
CA VAL A 472 -7.19 7.62 -1.67
C VAL A 472 -6.64 8.39 -2.86
N SER A 473 -7.55 9.09 -3.53
CA SER A 473 -7.25 9.89 -4.71
C SER A 473 -7.89 11.26 -4.58
N PHE A 474 -7.22 12.30 -5.06
CA PHE A 474 -7.79 13.64 -5.05
C PHE A 474 -8.76 13.79 -6.23
N THR A 475 -10.05 13.56 -6.00
CA THR A 475 -11.05 13.65 -7.08
C THR A 475 -11.55 15.08 -7.27
N ARG A 476 -11.61 15.55 -8.53
CA ARG A 476 -12.11 16.88 -8.91
C ARG A 476 -13.12 16.83 -10.08
N PRO A 477 -14.09 17.76 -10.15
CA PRO A 477 -15.07 17.79 -11.23
C PRO A 477 -14.45 18.38 -12.51
N TYR A 478 -14.71 17.75 -13.65
CA TYR A 478 -14.31 18.29 -14.95
C TYR A 478 -15.14 19.53 -15.32
N GLY A 479 -16.48 19.43 -15.17
CA GLY A 479 -17.46 20.46 -15.48
C GLY A 479 -18.40 20.78 -14.33
N LEU A 480 -19.22 21.82 -14.53
CA LEU A 480 -20.13 22.36 -13.51
C LEU A 480 -21.08 21.31 -12.89
N PHE A 481 -21.54 20.36 -13.71
CA PHE A 481 -22.51 19.34 -13.34
C PHE A 481 -21.87 18.09 -12.71
N ASP A 482 -20.55 17.96 -12.74
CA ASP A 482 -19.83 16.77 -12.25
C ASP A 482 -19.61 16.79 -10.72
N VAL A 483 -19.93 17.90 -10.05
CA VAL A 483 -19.76 18.06 -8.59
C VAL A 483 -20.57 17.01 -7.81
N ALA A 484 -21.77 16.65 -8.30
CA ALA A 484 -22.59 15.61 -7.69
C ALA A 484 -21.93 14.22 -7.80
N ALA A 485 -21.36 13.88 -8.97
CA ALA A 485 -20.65 12.63 -9.19
C ALA A 485 -19.39 12.53 -8.31
N VAL A 486 -18.60 13.61 -8.21
CA VAL A 486 -17.44 13.71 -7.31
C VAL A 486 -17.84 13.55 -5.85
N THR A 487 -18.95 14.17 -5.42
CA THR A 487 -19.44 14.07 -4.04
C THR A 487 -19.89 12.64 -3.72
N LEU A 488 -20.61 11.99 -4.65
CA LEU A 488 -21.03 10.60 -4.51
C LEU A 488 -19.83 9.64 -4.47
N ALA A 489 -18.90 9.75 -5.41
CA ALA A 489 -17.68 8.93 -5.45
C ALA A 489 -16.92 9.05 -4.12
N ASN A 490 -16.65 10.26 -3.65
CA ASN A 490 -15.94 10.47 -2.38
C ASN A 490 -16.70 9.94 -1.15
N SER A 491 -18.03 9.96 -1.18
CA SER A 491 -18.84 9.41 -0.10
C SER A 491 -18.79 7.87 -0.03
N LEU A 492 -18.35 7.21 -1.11
CA LEU A 492 -18.22 5.75 -1.20
C LEU A 492 -16.76 5.27 -1.02
N SER A 493 -15.77 5.95 -1.62
CA SER A 493 -14.38 5.51 -1.61
C SER A 493 -13.53 6.06 -0.46
N VAL A 494 -13.67 7.34 -0.10
CA VAL A 494 -12.66 8.01 0.75
C VAL A 494 -12.76 7.57 2.20
N PHE A 495 -13.91 7.72 2.86
CA PHE A 495 -14.04 7.48 4.31
C PHE A 495 -14.88 6.25 4.66
N ARG A 496 -15.85 5.88 3.83
CA ARG A 496 -16.94 4.95 4.20
C ARG A 496 -16.45 3.62 4.76
N PHE A 497 -15.42 3.03 4.16
CA PHE A 497 -14.83 1.77 4.63
C PHE A 497 -14.11 1.95 5.96
N VAL A 498 -13.26 2.97 6.09
CA VAL A 498 -12.49 3.25 7.30
C VAL A 498 -13.42 3.59 8.48
N ASP A 499 -14.53 4.29 8.22
CA ASP A 499 -15.59 4.56 9.20
C ASP A 499 -16.30 3.30 9.72
N ASP A 500 -16.35 2.21 8.94
CA ASP A 500 -16.99 0.95 9.34
C ASP A 500 -16.08 0.06 10.20
N ILE A 501 -14.79 0.40 10.33
CA ILE A 501 -13.77 -0.41 11.01
C ILE A 501 -12.85 0.38 11.95
N CYS A 502 -13.12 1.66 12.18
CA CYS A 502 -12.16 2.55 12.85
C CYS A 502 -11.86 2.19 14.31
N ASP A 503 -12.71 1.36 14.94
CA ASP A 503 -12.52 0.84 16.30
C ASP A 503 -11.54 -0.36 16.35
N GLN A 504 -11.16 -0.92 15.20
CA GLN A 504 -10.28 -2.09 15.05
C GLN A 504 -9.05 -1.78 14.18
N LEU A 505 -8.38 -0.66 14.44
CA LEU A 505 -7.16 -0.24 13.75
C LEU A 505 -6.11 0.22 14.74
N ASP A 506 -4.86 -0.21 14.54
CA ASP A 506 -3.66 0.35 15.20
C ASP A 506 -2.99 1.44 14.36
N PHE A 507 -3.21 1.40 13.04
CA PHE A 507 -2.75 2.43 12.10
C PHE A 507 -3.65 2.49 10.86
N ILE A 508 -3.67 3.64 10.20
CA ILE A 508 -4.32 3.82 8.90
C ILE A 508 -3.24 3.91 7.81
N GLY A 509 -3.11 2.88 6.99
CA GLY A 509 -2.27 2.90 5.80
C GLY A 509 -2.95 3.65 4.66
N ILE A 510 -2.22 4.57 4.04
CA ILE A 510 -2.65 5.44 2.96
C ILE A 510 -1.89 5.07 1.69
N ASN A 511 -2.62 4.58 0.68
CA ASN A 511 -2.11 4.43 -0.68
C ASN A 511 -2.53 5.68 -1.48
N TYR A 512 -1.56 6.49 -1.90
CA TYR A 512 -1.83 7.73 -2.65
C TYR A 512 -0.99 7.80 -3.91
N TYR A 513 -1.63 8.12 -5.04
CA TYR A 513 -0.98 8.18 -6.34
C TYR A 513 -1.14 9.53 -7.07
N GLY A 514 -2.16 10.33 -6.73
CA GLY A 514 -2.40 11.62 -7.39
C GLY A 514 -3.85 12.08 -7.40
N GLN A 515 -4.24 12.72 -8.50
CA GLN A 515 -5.59 13.23 -8.74
C GLN A 515 -6.34 12.45 -9.83
N GLU A 516 -7.66 12.49 -9.71
CA GLU A 516 -8.62 11.95 -10.67
C GLU A 516 -9.61 13.06 -11.05
N VAL A 517 -9.94 13.14 -12.34
CA VAL A 517 -10.90 14.13 -12.83
C VAL A 517 -12.14 13.39 -13.31
N ILE A 518 -13.29 13.67 -12.70
CA ILE A 518 -14.55 12.97 -12.98
C ILE A 518 -15.39 13.79 -13.97
N SER A 519 -15.91 13.13 -15.00
CA SER A 519 -16.88 13.71 -15.92
C SER A 519 -18.00 12.71 -16.24
N GLY A 520 -19.23 13.05 -15.83
CA GLY A 520 -20.36 12.14 -15.87
C GLY A 520 -20.08 10.83 -15.11
N PRO A 521 -20.20 9.65 -15.75
CA PRO A 521 -20.04 8.35 -15.10
C PRO A 521 -18.57 7.86 -15.03
N GLY A 522 -17.59 8.62 -15.55
CA GLY A 522 -16.23 8.11 -15.73
C GLY A 522 -15.12 9.10 -15.41
N LEU A 523 -13.90 8.59 -15.40
CA LEU A 523 -12.69 9.40 -15.31
C LEU A 523 -12.40 10.06 -16.66
N LYS A 524 -11.82 11.25 -16.62
CA LYS A 524 -11.52 12.07 -17.78
C LYS A 524 -10.08 12.56 -17.77
N LEU A 525 -9.41 12.44 -18.90
CA LEU A 525 -8.11 13.03 -19.16
C LEU A 525 -8.25 14.55 -19.34
N VAL A 526 -7.32 15.32 -18.80
CA VAL A 526 -7.23 16.77 -19.00
C VAL A 526 -5.93 17.10 -19.74
N ASP A 527 -6.01 17.92 -20.78
CA ASP A 527 -4.85 18.20 -21.63
C ASP A 527 -3.77 19.03 -20.91
N ASP A 528 -4.18 19.85 -19.93
CA ASP A 528 -3.27 20.73 -19.17
C ASP A 528 -2.69 20.11 -17.89
N ASP A 529 -3.10 18.91 -17.49
CA ASP A 529 -2.54 18.20 -16.33
C ASP A 529 -1.43 17.23 -16.78
N GLU A 530 -0.41 17.06 -15.93
CA GLU A 530 0.62 16.04 -16.11
C GLU A 530 0.12 14.68 -15.60
N TYR A 531 0.38 13.61 -16.36
CA TYR A 531 -0.12 12.26 -16.07
C TYR A 531 1.00 11.21 -16.11
N SER A 532 0.92 10.25 -15.19
CA SER A 532 1.65 8.98 -15.25
C SER A 532 1.25 8.15 -16.48
N GLU A 533 2.06 7.15 -16.84
CA GLU A 533 1.79 6.28 -17.99
C GLU A 533 0.48 5.48 -17.85
N SER A 534 0.08 5.17 -16.61
CA SER A 534 -1.19 4.50 -16.28
C SER A 534 -2.37 5.45 -16.12
N GLY A 535 -2.24 6.74 -16.48
CA GLY A 535 -3.35 7.69 -16.51
C GLY A 535 -3.75 8.27 -15.16
N ARG A 536 -2.92 8.15 -14.12
CA ARG A 536 -3.10 8.89 -12.84
C ARG A 536 -2.49 10.28 -12.94
N GLY A 537 -3.26 11.33 -12.63
CA GLY A 537 -2.80 12.72 -12.74
C GLY A 537 -1.91 13.12 -11.56
N ILE A 538 -0.83 13.85 -11.80
CA ILE A 538 0.14 14.20 -10.75
C ILE A 538 -0.38 15.39 -9.93
N TYR A 539 -0.36 15.26 -8.60
CA TYR A 539 -0.88 16.30 -7.68
C TYR A 539 -0.39 16.11 -6.22
N PRO A 540 0.87 16.47 -5.88
CA PRO A 540 1.40 16.28 -4.52
C PRO A 540 0.61 17.02 -3.43
N ASP A 541 0.04 18.19 -3.75
CA ASP A 541 -0.90 18.94 -2.92
C ASP A 541 -2.10 18.10 -2.43
N GLY A 542 -2.51 17.10 -3.21
CA GLY A 542 -3.61 16.21 -2.84
C GLY A 542 -3.26 15.29 -1.67
N LEU A 543 -2.02 14.81 -1.59
CA LEU A 543 -1.56 13.97 -0.48
C LEU A 543 -1.62 14.75 0.85
N PHE A 544 -1.09 15.97 0.86
CA PHE A 544 -1.16 16.87 2.01
C PHE A 544 -2.62 17.11 2.44
N ARG A 545 -3.50 17.48 1.52
CA ARG A 545 -4.93 17.71 1.82
C ARG A 545 -5.62 16.47 2.36
N ILE A 546 -5.34 15.30 1.80
CA ILE A 546 -5.89 14.02 2.25
C ILE A 546 -5.41 13.69 3.66
N LEU A 547 -4.12 13.84 3.96
CA LEU A 547 -3.57 13.65 5.32
C LEU A 547 -4.25 14.57 6.34
N LEU A 548 -4.42 15.86 6.02
CA LEU A 548 -5.15 16.79 6.89
C LEU A 548 -6.61 16.37 7.09
N MET A 549 -7.29 15.93 6.02
CA MET A 549 -8.70 15.50 6.07
C MET A 549 -8.89 14.22 6.90
N PHE A 550 -7.98 13.25 6.78
CA PHE A 550 -7.98 12.01 7.57
C PHE A 550 -7.64 12.29 9.04
N HIS A 551 -6.62 13.11 9.31
CA HIS A 551 -6.30 13.52 10.67
C HIS A 551 -7.49 14.24 11.33
N GLU A 552 -8.09 15.25 10.70
CA GLU A 552 -9.21 15.98 11.29
C GLU A 552 -10.42 15.06 11.59
N ARG A 553 -10.62 14.01 10.78
CA ARG A 553 -11.67 13.01 10.99
C ARG A 553 -11.35 12.05 12.14
N TYR A 554 -10.16 11.48 12.17
CA TYR A 554 -9.78 10.37 13.06
C TYR A 554 -8.91 10.77 14.26
N LYS A 555 -8.59 12.06 14.45
CA LYS A 555 -7.80 12.56 15.60
C LYS A 555 -8.31 12.13 16.98
N HIS A 556 -9.60 11.87 17.11
CA HIS A 556 -10.22 11.40 18.35
C HIS A 556 -9.82 9.96 18.73
N LEU A 557 -9.29 9.19 17.78
CA LEU A 557 -8.76 7.83 17.96
C LEU A 557 -7.24 7.81 18.21
N ASN A 558 -6.55 8.94 18.01
CA ASN A 558 -5.08 9.08 18.11
C ASN A 558 -4.27 8.08 17.24
N LEU A 559 -4.86 7.60 16.14
CA LEU A 559 -4.21 6.62 15.26
C LEU A 559 -3.09 7.26 14.44
N PRO A 560 -1.93 6.58 14.31
CA PRO A 560 -0.90 6.93 13.36
C PRO A 560 -1.31 6.61 11.91
N PHE A 561 -0.72 7.35 10.98
CA PHE A 561 -0.78 7.10 9.54
C PHE A 561 0.53 6.52 9.03
N ILE A 562 0.45 5.68 7.99
CA ILE A 562 1.63 5.21 7.23
C ILE A 562 1.31 5.41 5.75
N ILE A 563 2.23 5.98 4.96
CA ILE A 563 2.06 5.97 3.50
C ILE A 563 2.44 4.58 3.01
N THR A 564 1.46 3.69 2.82
CA THR A 564 1.66 2.27 2.50
C THR A 564 1.99 2.01 1.04
N GLU A 565 1.60 2.94 0.14
CA GLU A 565 2.07 3.04 -1.25
C GLU A 565 2.07 4.51 -1.69
N ASN A 566 3.17 4.95 -2.28
CA ASN A 566 3.22 6.14 -3.14
C ASN A 566 4.26 5.92 -4.25
N GLY A 567 3.91 6.26 -5.49
CA GLY A 567 4.77 5.97 -6.63
C GLY A 567 4.12 6.38 -7.95
N VAL A 568 4.87 6.24 -9.06
CA VAL A 568 4.43 6.71 -10.38
C VAL A 568 4.92 5.80 -11.49
N SER A 569 4.04 5.55 -12.46
CA SER A 569 4.39 4.87 -13.71
C SER A 569 5.06 5.85 -14.68
N ASP A 570 6.29 5.54 -15.04
CA ASP A 570 7.22 6.37 -15.83
C ASP A 570 8.45 5.54 -16.24
N GLU A 571 8.51 5.05 -17.47
CA GLU A 571 9.65 4.30 -18.01
C GLU A 571 10.92 5.14 -18.06
N THR A 572 10.75 6.45 -18.34
CA THR A 572 11.82 7.42 -18.64
C THR A 572 12.55 7.97 -17.42
N ASP A 573 11.93 7.85 -16.24
CA ASP A 573 12.38 8.37 -14.95
C ASP A 573 12.40 9.90 -14.77
N LEU A 574 11.96 10.65 -15.79
CA LEU A 574 11.91 12.11 -15.79
C LEU A 574 10.81 12.70 -14.89
N ILE A 575 9.72 11.94 -14.68
CA ILE A 575 8.64 12.31 -13.76
C ILE A 575 8.94 11.78 -12.36
N ARG A 576 9.49 10.56 -12.24
CA ARG A 576 9.66 9.87 -10.95
C ARG A 576 10.54 10.64 -9.96
N GLN A 577 11.63 11.24 -10.42
CA GLN A 577 12.52 12.03 -9.57
C GLN A 577 11.79 13.20 -8.88
N PRO A 578 11.20 14.19 -9.59
CA PRO A 578 10.43 15.24 -8.92
C PRO A 578 9.19 14.70 -8.20
N TYR A 579 8.53 13.65 -8.70
CA TYR A 579 7.35 13.06 -8.05
C TYR A 579 7.66 12.61 -6.62
N LEU A 580 8.74 11.84 -6.44
CA LEU A 580 9.20 11.37 -5.14
C LEU A 580 9.42 12.54 -4.17
N LEU A 581 10.15 13.57 -4.60
CA LEU A 581 10.51 14.70 -3.75
C LEU A 581 9.30 15.54 -3.36
N GLU A 582 8.40 15.89 -4.29
CA GLU A 582 7.22 16.70 -3.97
C GLU A 582 6.22 15.97 -3.06
N HIS A 583 6.07 14.64 -3.19
CA HIS A 583 5.20 13.87 -2.30
C HIS A 583 5.80 13.70 -0.90
N LEU A 584 7.12 13.58 -0.78
CA LEU A 584 7.80 13.63 0.52
C LEU A 584 7.67 15.01 1.19
N LEU A 585 7.78 16.10 0.43
CA LEU A 585 7.51 17.45 0.95
C LEU A 585 6.04 17.60 1.40
N ALA A 586 5.09 17.02 0.68
CA ALA A 586 3.67 17.00 1.08
C ALA A 586 3.43 16.23 2.40
N VAL A 587 4.12 15.10 2.61
CA VAL A 587 4.09 14.36 3.89
C VAL A 587 4.72 15.18 5.01
N TYR A 588 5.92 15.71 4.80
CA TYR A 588 6.63 16.51 5.80
C TYR A 588 5.84 17.76 6.21
N ALA A 589 5.24 18.45 5.24
CA ALA A 589 4.32 19.56 5.48
C ALA A 589 3.12 19.17 6.36
N ALA A 590 2.52 17.99 6.15
CA ALA A 590 1.42 17.50 6.97
C ALA A 590 1.85 17.23 8.43
N VAL A 591 3.07 16.70 8.63
CA VAL A 591 3.65 16.49 9.97
C VAL A 591 3.94 17.82 10.67
N LEU A 592 4.42 18.84 9.95
CA LEU A 592 4.75 20.16 10.51
C LEU A 592 3.54 21.06 10.80
N THR A 593 2.38 20.82 10.19
CA THR A 593 1.22 21.71 10.31
C THR A 593 0.56 21.57 11.69
N ASP A 594 0.74 22.53 12.61
CA ASP A 594 -0.06 22.61 13.85
C ASP A 594 -1.53 22.88 13.50
N LEU A 595 -2.40 21.91 13.80
CA LEU A 595 -3.76 21.92 13.30
C LEU A 595 -4.78 22.60 14.23
N ASN A 596 -4.52 22.73 15.53
CA ASN A 596 -5.50 23.27 16.50
C ASN A 596 -4.89 23.75 17.84
N ALA A 597 -3.71 24.39 17.82
CA ALA A 597 -3.06 24.95 19.03
C ALA A 597 -2.74 23.89 20.12
N LEU A 598 -2.55 22.64 19.69
CA LEU A 598 -2.11 21.51 20.51
C LEU A 598 -0.65 21.13 20.22
N LEU A 599 0.07 21.91 19.41
CA LEU A 599 1.49 21.74 19.06
C LEU A 599 1.81 20.42 18.32
N GLN A 600 0.81 19.76 17.72
CA GLN A 600 0.97 18.48 17.02
C GLN A 600 0.30 18.54 15.64
N GLY A 601 1.05 18.13 14.61
CA GLY A 601 0.53 17.93 13.26
C GLY A 601 0.11 16.48 13.00
N VAL A 602 0.09 16.08 11.72
CA VAL A 602 -0.34 14.72 11.35
C VAL A 602 0.72 13.69 11.76
N ARG A 603 0.36 12.75 12.64
CA ARG A 603 1.24 11.63 13.08
C ARG A 603 1.43 10.63 11.93
N VAL A 604 2.44 10.84 11.09
CA VAL A 604 2.85 9.90 10.02
C VAL A 604 4.12 9.16 10.47
N LEU A 605 4.08 7.83 10.57
CA LEU A 605 5.21 7.01 11.05
C LEU A 605 6.20 6.62 9.94
N GLY A 606 5.79 6.62 8.67
CA GLY A 606 6.70 6.24 7.60
C GLY A 606 6.12 6.31 6.20
N TYR A 607 7.00 6.07 5.23
CA TYR A 607 6.74 6.18 3.79
C TYR A 607 7.27 4.96 3.04
N LEU A 608 6.40 4.26 2.33
CA LEU A 608 6.73 3.13 1.47
C LEU A 608 6.56 3.50 -0.01
N PHE A 609 7.65 3.42 -0.78
CA PHE A 609 7.61 3.66 -2.21
C PHE A 609 7.07 2.44 -2.98
N TRP A 610 6.23 2.69 -3.98
CA TRP A 610 5.75 1.72 -4.95
C TRP A 610 6.49 1.91 -6.29
N THR A 611 7.47 1.09 -6.66
CA THR A 611 7.97 -0.14 -6.00
C THR A 611 9.48 -0.34 -6.25
N THR A 612 10.08 -1.42 -5.74
CA THR A 612 11.49 -1.80 -6.01
C THR A 612 11.74 -1.97 -7.50
N SER A 613 10.99 -2.85 -8.18
CA SER A 613 11.24 -3.28 -9.56
C SER A 613 9.97 -3.30 -10.40
N ASP A 614 10.10 -3.06 -11.71
CA ASP A 614 8.97 -3.11 -12.66
C ASP A 614 8.24 -4.47 -12.59
N ASN A 615 6.92 -4.42 -12.44
CA ASN A 615 6.08 -5.59 -12.15
C ASN A 615 4.91 -5.75 -13.14
N TRP A 616 3.95 -6.62 -12.82
CA TRP A 616 2.71 -6.82 -13.57
C TRP A 616 1.58 -5.99 -12.96
N GLU A 617 1.25 -4.88 -13.60
CA GLU A 617 0.20 -3.93 -13.19
C GLU A 617 -1.19 -4.45 -13.61
N TRP A 618 -1.62 -5.55 -12.99
CA TRP A 618 -3.01 -6.04 -13.04
C TRP A 618 -3.57 -6.21 -14.47
N ALA A 619 -4.55 -5.38 -14.87
CA ALA A 619 -5.16 -5.37 -16.19
C ALA A 619 -4.36 -4.57 -17.25
N ASP A 620 -3.41 -3.73 -16.82
CA ASP A 620 -2.51 -2.97 -17.69
C ASP A 620 -1.21 -3.76 -18.03
N GLY A 621 -1.05 -4.95 -17.43
CA GLY A 621 0.04 -5.88 -17.72
C GLY A 621 1.44 -5.31 -17.41
N TYR A 622 2.38 -5.48 -18.33
CA TYR A 622 3.74 -4.93 -18.20
C TYR A 622 3.94 -3.57 -18.85
N GLY A 623 2.87 -2.86 -19.24
CA GLY A 623 2.99 -1.56 -19.89
C GLY A 623 3.55 -0.51 -18.93
N PRO A 624 2.76 -0.03 -17.95
CA PRO A 624 3.20 0.96 -16.97
C PRO A 624 4.44 0.52 -16.17
N LYS A 625 5.45 1.38 -16.06
CA LYS A 625 6.70 1.08 -15.33
C LYS A 625 6.74 1.78 -13.99
N PHE A 626 6.50 1.08 -12.88
CA PHE A 626 6.49 1.68 -11.53
C PHE A 626 7.82 1.58 -10.76
N GLY A 627 8.75 0.71 -11.17
CA GLY A 627 9.93 0.41 -10.38
C GLY A 627 10.94 1.55 -10.28
N LEU A 628 11.60 1.67 -9.13
CA LEU A 628 12.91 2.35 -9.05
C LEU A 628 13.96 1.61 -9.91
N VAL A 629 13.78 0.31 -10.12
CA VAL A 629 14.62 -0.57 -10.94
C VAL A 629 13.83 -1.06 -12.15
N ALA A 630 14.36 -0.81 -13.35
CA ALA A 630 13.80 -1.34 -14.58
C ALA A 630 14.10 -2.84 -14.71
N VAL A 631 13.19 -3.58 -15.35
CA VAL A 631 13.34 -5.04 -15.54
C VAL A 631 13.40 -5.37 -17.03
N ASP A 632 14.58 -5.75 -17.49
CA ASP A 632 14.78 -6.23 -18.86
C ASP A 632 14.28 -7.67 -18.99
N ARG A 633 13.04 -7.80 -19.48
CA ARG A 633 12.39 -9.10 -19.73
C ARG A 633 12.89 -9.80 -21.00
N ALA A 634 13.71 -9.16 -21.83
CA ALA A 634 14.38 -9.83 -22.94
C ALA A 634 15.69 -10.49 -22.47
N ASN A 635 16.39 -9.87 -21.51
CA ASN A 635 17.67 -10.32 -20.98
C ASN A 635 17.55 -10.98 -19.59
N ASN A 636 16.88 -12.14 -19.51
CA ASN A 636 16.81 -12.99 -18.30
C ASN A 636 16.36 -12.24 -17.02
N LEU A 637 15.45 -11.28 -17.16
CA LEU A 637 14.96 -10.43 -16.05
C LEU A 637 16.10 -9.63 -15.39
N ALA A 638 17.03 -9.09 -16.17
CA ALA A 638 18.10 -8.25 -15.65
C ALA A 638 17.51 -6.97 -15.00
N ARG A 639 18.08 -6.57 -13.86
CA ARG A 639 17.65 -5.41 -13.06
C ARG A 639 18.55 -4.23 -13.39
N ILE A 640 17.96 -3.11 -13.81
CA ILE A 640 18.66 -1.89 -14.24
C ILE A 640 18.17 -0.72 -13.38
N PRO A 641 18.90 -0.32 -12.32
CA PRO A 641 18.48 0.79 -11.45
C PRO A 641 18.38 2.12 -12.21
N ARG A 642 17.23 2.81 -12.07
CA ARG A 642 17.00 4.13 -12.66
C ARG A 642 17.67 5.24 -11.82
N PRO A 643 17.89 6.46 -12.33
CA PRO A 643 18.39 7.59 -11.54
C PRO A 643 17.64 7.81 -10.21
N SER A 644 16.32 7.64 -10.21
CA SER A 644 15.45 7.71 -9.05
C SER A 644 15.76 6.66 -7.96
N TYR A 645 16.31 5.49 -8.30
CA TYR A 645 16.78 4.52 -7.30
C TYR A 645 17.90 5.11 -6.45
N TYR A 646 18.86 5.79 -7.07
CA TYR A 646 19.98 6.44 -6.39
C TYR A 646 19.52 7.68 -5.63
N LEU A 647 18.56 8.45 -6.17
CA LEU A 647 17.92 9.56 -5.46
C LEU A 647 17.17 9.07 -4.22
N PHE A 648 16.33 8.04 -4.35
CA PHE A 648 15.59 7.44 -3.24
C PHE A 648 16.54 6.91 -2.18
N LYS A 649 17.55 6.12 -2.56
CA LYS A 649 18.62 5.67 -1.67
C LYS A 649 19.23 6.84 -0.89
N LYS A 650 19.63 7.90 -1.58
CA LYS A 650 20.26 9.06 -0.93
C LYS A 650 19.30 9.76 0.05
N VAL A 651 18.02 9.93 -0.32
CA VAL A 651 16.99 10.50 0.57
C VAL A 651 16.75 9.61 1.79
N VAL A 652 16.82 8.28 1.65
CA VAL A 652 16.69 7.33 2.77
C VAL A 652 17.92 7.37 3.69
N GLU A 653 19.13 7.40 3.14
CA GLU A 653 20.39 7.45 3.88
C GLU A 653 20.60 8.79 4.61
N THR A 654 20.32 9.92 3.95
CA THR A 654 20.42 11.26 4.54
C THR A 654 19.20 11.64 5.37
N ARG A 655 18.05 10.98 5.13
CA ARG A 655 16.73 11.30 5.68
C ARG A 655 16.27 12.72 5.37
N GLN A 656 16.81 13.32 4.31
CA GLN A 656 16.62 14.73 3.95
C GLN A 656 16.20 14.87 2.48
N VAL A 657 15.39 15.89 2.19
CA VAL A 657 15.10 16.36 0.82
C VAL A 657 15.79 17.71 0.64
N THR A 658 16.75 17.79 -0.28
CA THR A 658 17.48 19.05 -0.53
C THR A 658 16.90 19.85 -1.68
N LYS A 659 17.04 21.18 -1.60
CA LYS A 659 16.70 22.13 -2.67
C LYS A 659 17.49 21.84 -3.96
N ALA A 660 18.75 21.44 -3.84
CA ALA A 660 19.59 21.07 -4.99
C ALA A 660 19.04 19.85 -5.76
N GLU A 661 18.53 18.83 -5.06
CA GLU A 661 17.90 17.66 -5.69
C GLU A 661 16.57 18.00 -6.34
N ARG A 662 15.73 18.76 -5.63
CA ARG A 662 14.46 19.28 -6.16
C ARG A 662 14.69 20.04 -7.46
N MET A 663 15.62 21.00 -7.46
CA MET A 663 15.94 21.81 -8.64
C MET A 663 16.48 20.98 -9.81
N ARG A 664 17.30 19.94 -9.57
CA ARG A 664 17.78 19.04 -10.64
C ARG A 664 16.64 18.27 -11.31
N GLY A 665 15.84 17.53 -10.53
CA GLY A 665 14.73 16.73 -11.07
C GLY A 665 13.71 17.58 -11.84
N TRP A 666 13.44 18.79 -11.35
CA TRP A 666 12.58 19.75 -12.06
C TRP A 666 13.20 20.33 -13.33
N SER A 667 14.50 20.58 -13.35
CA SER A 667 15.19 21.10 -14.54
C SER A 667 15.16 20.10 -15.70
N GLU A 668 15.37 18.82 -15.41
CA GLU A 668 15.31 17.72 -16.38
C GLU A 668 13.90 17.58 -16.99
N LEU A 669 12.86 17.55 -16.13
CA LEU A 669 11.46 17.48 -16.58
C LEU A 669 11.04 18.71 -17.39
N GLN A 670 11.41 19.92 -16.94
CA GLN A 670 11.08 21.15 -17.68
C GLN A 670 11.80 21.22 -19.02
N LEU A 671 13.04 20.74 -19.13
CA LEU A 671 13.75 20.66 -20.40
C LEU A 671 13.02 19.72 -21.36
N ALA A 672 12.63 18.53 -20.90
CA ALA A 672 11.87 17.57 -21.70
C ALA A 672 10.51 18.13 -22.17
N ALA A 673 9.83 18.93 -21.33
CA ALA A 673 8.59 19.63 -21.71
C ALA A 673 8.82 20.74 -22.76
N ARG A 674 9.87 21.57 -22.61
CA ARG A 674 10.22 22.62 -23.58
C ARG A 674 10.59 22.03 -24.94
N GLU A 675 11.34 20.92 -24.94
CA GLU A 675 11.70 20.16 -26.14
C GLU A 675 10.55 19.32 -26.73
N LYS A 676 9.38 19.28 -26.07
CA LYS A 676 8.20 18.49 -26.46
C LYS A 676 8.50 16.99 -26.61
N ARG A 677 9.41 16.45 -25.79
CA ARG A 677 9.67 15.01 -25.73
C ARG A 677 8.36 14.28 -25.39
N THR A 678 8.22 13.06 -25.91
CA THR A 678 7.08 12.18 -25.60
C THR A 678 7.49 11.03 -24.69
N ARG A 679 6.50 10.44 -24.03
CA ARG A 679 6.62 9.22 -23.22
C ARG A 679 5.47 8.25 -23.55
N PRO A 680 5.62 6.96 -23.21
CA PRO A 680 4.53 5.99 -23.26
C PRO A 680 3.29 6.42 -22.45
N PHE A 681 2.12 6.03 -22.92
CA PHE A 681 0.85 6.21 -22.22
C PHE A 681 -0.06 5.02 -22.53
N TYR A 682 -0.31 4.20 -21.50
CA TYR A 682 -0.92 2.87 -21.57
C TYR A 682 -2.41 2.85 -21.20
N ARG A 683 -3.05 4.02 -21.02
CA ARG A 683 -4.48 4.12 -20.67
C ARG A 683 -5.32 4.40 -21.93
N ALA A 684 -6.36 3.61 -22.16
CA ALA A 684 -7.28 3.81 -23.28
C ALA A 684 -8.18 5.05 -23.06
N VAL A 685 -8.36 5.86 -24.11
CA VAL A 685 -9.12 7.13 -24.06
C VAL A 685 -10.06 7.25 -25.26
N ASP A 686 -11.32 7.65 -25.03
CA ASP A 686 -12.29 7.89 -26.11
C ASP A 686 -12.09 9.25 -26.80
N ARG A 687 -12.84 9.49 -27.90
CA ARG A 687 -12.82 10.78 -28.64
C ARG A 687 -13.30 11.99 -27.80
N ARG A 688 -13.82 11.78 -26.59
CA ARG A 688 -14.32 12.81 -25.66
C ARG A 688 -13.40 12.98 -24.44
N GLY A 689 -12.29 12.25 -24.37
CA GLY A 689 -11.32 12.28 -23.27
C GLY A 689 -11.66 11.37 -22.08
N LEU A 690 -12.69 10.52 -22.16
CA LEU A 690 -13.02 9.57 -21.10
C LEU A 690 -12.01 8.42 -21.07
N MET A 691 -11.48 8.12 -19.89
CA MET A 691 -10.56 7.01 -19.65
C MET A 691 -11.33 5.75 -19.28
N TYR A 692 -10.91 4.61 -19.82
CA TYR A 692 -11.45 3.30 -19.47
C TYR A 692 -10.53 2.55 -18.50
N ALA A 693 -11.08 1.62 -17.73
CA ALA A 693 -10.33 0.84 -16.75
C ALA A 693 -9.35 -0.20 -17.36
N GLY A 694 -9.42 -0.44 -18.67
CA GLY A 694 -8.47 -1.28 -19.39
C GLY A 694 -7.20 -0.51 -19.82
N GLY A 695 -6.08 -1.24 -19.86
CA GLY A 695 -4.84 -0.77 -20.46
C GLY A 695 -4.84 -0.89 -22.00
N LEU A 696 -3.76 -0.43 -22.60
CA LEU A 696 -3.44 -0.63 -24.02
C LEU A 696 -2.30 -1.64 -24.18
N ASP A 697 -2.41 -2.56 -25.14
CA ASP A 697 -1.30 -3.47 -25.50
C ASP A 697 -0.08 -2.72 -26.03
N GLU A 698 -0.32 -1.65 -26.80
CA GLU A 698 0.71 -0.73 -27.33
C GLU A 698 0.49 0.69 -26.78
N PRO A 699 1.54 1.39 -26.30
CA PRO A 699 1.39 2.71 -25.74
C PRO A 699 1.11 3.77 -26.81
N THR A 700 0.19 4.68 -26.51
CA THR A 700 0.16 5.97 -27.20
C THR A 700 1.32 6.84 -26.72
N GLN A 701 1.79 7.78 -27.54
CA GLN A 701 2.85 8.72 -27.15
C GLN A 701 2.24 10.04 -26.68
N ARG A 702 2.50 10.43 -25.43
CA ARG A 702 2.03 11.69 -24.83
C ARG A 702 3.22 12.61 -24.53
N ALA A 703 3.11 13.89 -24.88
CA ALA A 703 4.14 14.89 -24.55
C ALA A 703 4.19 15.19 -23.04
N TYR A 704 5.35 15.61 -22.53
CA TYR A 704 5.42 16.25 -21.21
C TYR A 704 4.72 17.60 -21.23
N ILE A 705 4.10 17.96 -20.12
CA ILE A 705 3.33 19.19 -19.97
C ILE A 705 4.18 20.24 -19.27
N GLN A 706 4.30 21.42 -19.88
CA GLN A 706 4.94 22.58 -19.25
C GLN A 706 4.01 23.19 -18.20
N ARG A 707 3.93 22.52 -17.04
CA ARG A 707 3.15 22.96 -15.87
C ARG A 707 3.95 22.79 -14.61
N ASP A 708 3.90 23.81 -13.76
CA ASP A 708 4.41 23.69 -12.41
C ASP A 708 3.40 22.92 -11.54
N TRP A 709 3.85 21.78 -11.03
CA TRP A 709 3.13 20.95 -10.06
C TRP A 709 3.93 20.75 -8.77
N ARG A 710 4.96 21.59 -8.52
CA ARG A 710 5.65 21.65 -7.23
C ARG A 710 4.66 21.79 -6.09
N PHE A 711 4.93 21.11 -4.98
CA PHE A 711 4.11 21.17 -3.77
C PHE A 711 3.95 22.62 -3.30
N GLY A 712 2.70 23.07 -3.15
CA GLY A 712 2.33 24.44 -2.81
C GLY A 712 2.24 25.42 -3.98
N HIS A 713 2.71 25.06 -5.18
CA HIS A 713 2.69 25.89 -6.39
C HIS A 713 1.64 25.44 -7.43
N TYR A 714 0.90 24.35 -7.17
CA TYR A 714 -0.06 23.81 -8.14
C TYR A 714 -1.26 24.77 -8.35
N GLU A 715 -1.23 25.54 -9.43
CA GLU A 715 -2.39 26.32 -9.86
C GLU A 715 -3.49 25.38 -10.39
N MET A 716 -4.53 25.13 -9.58
CA MET A 716 -5.63 24.26 -9.99
C MET A 716 -6.42 24.86 -11.16
N SER A 717 -6.46 24.14 -12.29
CA SER A 717 -7.20 24.56 -13.47
C SER A 717 -8.70 24.51 -13.21
N SER A 718 -9.36 25.67 -13.31
CA SER A 718 -10.81 25.82 -13.18
C SER A 718 -11.58 25.00 -14.24
N LEU A 719 -12.84 24.66 -13.95
CA LEU A 719 -13.75 23.86 -14.80
C LEU A 719 -13.46 23.93 -16.31
N GLN A 720 -13.22 22.76 -16.89
CA GLN A 720 -12.71 22.57 -18.25
C GLN A 720 -13.81 22.25 -19.27
N ASP A 721 -15.07 22.22 -18.84
CA ASP A 721 -16.21 22.10 -19.75
C ASP A 721 -16.27 23.30 -20.74
N PRO A 722 -16.84 23.11 -21.95
CA PRO A 722 -16.86 24.15 -22.97
C PRO A 722 -17.57 25.44 -22.55
N VAL A 723 -18.59 25.36 -21.68
CA VAL A 723 -19.33 26.54 -21.20
C VAL A 723 -18.45 27.33 -20.24
N SER A 724 -17.82 26.67 -19.28
CA SER A 724 -16.86 27.28 -18.35
C SER A 724 -15.61 27.85 -19.06
N ARG A 725 -15.10 27.18 -20.11
CA ARG A 725 -14.02 27.71 -20.96
C ARG A 725 -14.45 28.96 -21.73
N THR A 726 -15.63 28.93 -22.34
CA THR A 726 -16.18 30.07 -23.10
C THR A 726 -16.48 31.25 -22.17
N TRP A 727 -17.08 31.01 -21.00
CA TRP A 727 -17.30 32.04 -19.99
C TRP A 727 -15.99 32.63 -19.47
N ARG A 728 -14.94 31.82 -19.26
CA ARG A 728 -13.59 32.33 -18.92
C ARG A 728 -13.00 33.21 -20.03
N PHE A 729 -13.16 32.85 -21.29
CA PHE A 729 -12.70 33.67 -22.41
C PHE A 729 -13.41 35.02 -22.46
N ILE A 730 -14.75 35.01 -22.38
CA ILE A 730 -15.60 36.21 -22.37
C ILE A 730 -15.30 37.10 -21.14
N SER A 731 -15.24 36.52 -19.94
CA SER A 731 -14.94 37.28 -18.71
C SER A 731 -13.52 37.82 -18.68
N ARG A 732 -12.52 37.13 -19.28
CA ARG A 732 -11.16 37.69 -19.46
C ARG A 732 -11.16 38.91 -20.36
N THR A 733 -11.92 38.93 -21.47
CA THR A 733 -12.05 40.13 -22.32
C THR A 733 -12.73 41.31 -21.61
N PHE A 734 -13.64 41.06 -20.66
CA PHE A 734 -14.21 42.10 -19.81
C PHE A 734 -13.36 42.48 -18.58
N SER A 735 -12.40 41.65 -18.16
CA SER A 735 -11.55 41.86 -16.96
C SER A 735 -10.30 42.73 -17.21
N SER A 736 -10.18 43.38 -18.38
CA SER A 736 -9.09 44.29 -18.70
C SER A 736 -9.20 45.65 -17.96
N ARG A 737 -9.09 45.65 -16.62
CA ARG A 737 -8.74 46.81 -15.78
C ARG A 737 -8.49 46.44 -14.31
N ARG A 738 -7.39 45.72 -14.05
CA ARG A 738 -6.61 45.75 -12.78
C ARG A 738 -5.29 45.00 -12.99
N LYS A 739 -4.26 45.70 -13.49
CA LYS A 739 -2.87 45.27 -13.27
C LYS A 739 -2.62 45.43 -11.77
N ALA A 740 -2.44 44.33 -11.05
CA ALA A 740 -1.59 44.36 -9.87
C ALA A 740 -0.14 44.39 -10.36
N GLN A 741 0.74 45.13 -9.68
CA GLN A 741 2.17 45.06 -9.96
C GLN A 741 2.66 43.68 -9.54
N THR A 742 3.11 42.89 -10.52
CA THR A 742 4.08 41.82 -10.27
C THR A 742 5.45 42.49 -10.32
N GLU A 743 6.26 42.35 -9.28
CA GLU A 743 7.66 42.78 -9.34
C GLU A 743 8.39 41.85 -10.33
N GLU A 744 8.94 42.44 -11.39
CA GLU A 744 9.93 41.77 -12.25
C GLU A 744 11.21 41.62 -11.44
N VAL A 745 11.40 40.46 -10.81
CA VAL A 745 12.73 40.05 -10.34
C VAL A 745 13.50 39.54 -11.55
N ASP A 746 14.27 40.47 -12.10
CA ASP A 746 15.18 40.43 -13.23
C ASP A 746 15.64 39.04 -13.73
N ASP A 747 15.18 38.69 -14.94
CA ASP A 747 15.63 37.50 -15.69
C ASP A 747 16.85 37.85 -16.57
N GLN A 748 17.84 38.56 -15.99
CA GLN A 748 19.09 38.98 -16.64
C GLN A 748 20.34 38.61 -15.82
N LEU A 749 20.70 37.32 -15.77
CA LEU A 749 22.08 36.93 -15.45
C LEU A 749 22.49 35.52 -15.92
N LEU A 750 22.17 35.16 -17.17
CA LEU A 750 22.80 34.04 -17.87
C LEU A 750 23.07 34.36 -19.35
N LEU A 751 24.18 33.80 -19.86
CA LEU A 751 24.77 33.88 -21.22
C LEU A 751 25.82 35.01 -21.41
N PRO A 752 26.85 34.82 -22.27
CA PRO A 752 28.11 34.22 -21.81
C PRO A 752 29.37 34.97 -22.30
N ASP A 753 30.58 34.54 -21.89
CA ASP A 753 31.71 34.26 -22.81
C ASP A 753 33.04 33.91 -22.09
N ALA A 754 33.83 33.06 -22.77
CA ALA A 754 35.29 32.81 -22.73
C ALA A 754 36.11 33.21 -21.46
N VAL A 755 36.94 32.32 -20.88
CA VAL A 755 38.05 31.52 -21.48
C VAL A 755 38.31 30.27 -20.66
#